data_AF-A0A415IS42-F1
#
_entry.id   AF-A0A415IS42-F1
#
_cell.length_a   1.000
_cell.length_b   1.000
_cell.length_c   1.000
_cell.angle_alpha   90.00
_cell.angle_beta   90.00
_cell.angle_gamma   90.00
#
_symmetry.space_group_name_H-M   'P 1'
#
loop_
_entity.id
_entity.type
_entity.pdbx_description
1 polymer ?
#
loop_
_entity_poly.entity_id
_entity_poly.type
_entity_poly.pdbx_seq_one_letter_code
_entity_poly.pdbx_strand_id
1 'polypeptide(L)'
;MRRYTFQMLLIPMLSLFWLTASCTHRDVHFRIGVSQCSDDEWRYQMNNEMLREALFYDGVEVDIRTVKDDNAQQIEDIRHFIQEGVDLLVVAPNEAAPITPVVEEAFDRGIPVIVFDRKILSDKYTAYIGADNYELGKAIGNYVANMLHGRGNIVEIAGLTGSTSAMDRHQGFVSAISPYPGIQLLAREDAGWLRSEAGERMDTLLKRFPEIDVVYAQNDRMAAGAYDIAKQQGRAEEMRFIGTDALPGEGYGVEQVLNGQLDATFIYPTGGDRVIQIAMDILNKRDYPRETVLGTSVVDATNAQIMQMQTSHIATLDEKIETMNGKMSQFLDRYATQQVVLYGSLLVLLLVVGLLVAVYLSLRTKNRLNRELSRQKEKLEEQKQQLTQQKEQLIQQKEQLEQLSRELEEATHAKLVFFTNVSHDFRTPLTLIADPVNQLLADKSLGERPHQLLELMKKNVNILLRLVNQILDFRKVENGRMELHLEPFELLSSFRGWNDSFRMALLKKHISFSFEATPDTDFRMMADSEKMERIYFNLLSNAVKYTPENGKIMVRLEAEATNFRFSVFNSGSHISPKEVDAIFERFYQIDGHQAGTGIGLALVRAFVEMHGGQITAHSDEKGATFTVLFPAQSISQYHPTVVTLPSEEAEVSTTLIETDFPIGEEETRDADRPTILVIDDNADIRNYVKTLLAEEYHVLDAPEAATGIRLAMKYVPDVIVSDVMMPGMDGVECCRRLKTELQTCHIPVILLTACSLDEQRIQGYNGGADSYISKPFNSQLLLSRIRNLIDSRRQLRQFFGDNQTLAKENICDIDKDFVSRFKSLVEEKMRDPELNVEDLGKDMGLSRVQLYRKLKSLTNYAPNELLRQARLKKATSLLASSEMTVAEIAYEVGFSSPSYFTKCYKEQFGESPTDFLKRKNL
;
A
#
# COMPACT_ATOMS: atom_id res chain seq x y z
N MET A 1 6.43 -10.68 -18.49
CA MET A 1 5.27 -11.59 -18.67
C MET A 1 4.57 -12.04 -17.36
N ARG A 2 5.24 -12.13 -16.21
CA ARG A 2 4.61 -12.62 -14.94
C ARG A 2 3.63 -11.66 -14.24
N ARG A 3 3.70 -10.34 -14.47
CA ARG A 3 2.81 -9.35 -13.84
C ARG A 3 1.45 -9.21 -14.51
N TYR A 4 1.39 -9.37 -15.84
CA TYR A 4 0.15 -9.25 -16.61
C TYR A 4 -0.80 -10.44 -16.45
N THR A 5 -0.27 -11.64 -16.18
CA THR A 5 -1.09 -12.84 -15.95
C THR A 5 -1.79 -12.83 -14.58
N PHE A 6 -1.21 -12.21 -13.57
CA PHE A 6 -1.83 -12.13 -12.23
C PHE A 6 -3.00 -11.11 -12.21
N GLN A 7 -2.84 -9.98 -12.90
CA GLN A 7 -3.91 -8.98 -13.03
C GLN A 7 -5.06 -9.43 -13.94
N MET A 8 -4.79 -10.23 -14.99
CA MET A 8 -5.86 -10.79 -15.84
C MET A 8 -6.73 -11.85 -15.15
N LEU A 9 -6.26 -12.47 -14.06
CA LEU A 9 -7.03 -13.48 -13.32
C LEU A 9 -7.80 -12.89 -12.13
N LEU A 10 -7.27 -11.85 -11.50
CA LEU A 10 -7.88 -11.26 -10.30
C LEU A 10 -9.17 -10.49 -10.60
N ILE A 11 -9.19 -9.76 -11.72
CA ILE A 11 -10.33 -8.91 -12.14
C ILE A 11 -11.59 -9.75 -12.46
N PRO A 12 -11.52 -10.83 -13.27
CA PRO A 12 -12.71 -11.66 -13.52
C PRO A 12 -13.20 -12.39 -12.26
N MET A 13 -12.29 -12.72 -11.33
CA MET A 13 -12.63 -13.42 -10.08
C MET A 13 -13.35 -12.49 -9.08
N LEU A 14 -12.95 -11.21 -9.01
CA LEU A 14 -13.64 -10.18 -8.22
C LEU A 14 -15.00 -9.80 -8.82
N SER A 15 -15.13 -9.74 -10.14
CA SER A 15 -16.43 -9.48 -10.79
C SER A 15 -17.41 -10.65 -10.65
N LEU A 16 -16.94 -11.89 -10.55
CA LEU A 16 -17.80 -13.06 -10.30
C LEU A 16 -18.30 -13.12 -8.84
N PHE A 17 -17.49 -12.64 -7.88
CA PHE A 17 -17.88 -12.61 -6.47
C PHE A 17 -19.00 -11.60 -6.20
N TRP A 18 -19.04 -10.50 -6.96
CA TRP A 18 -20.13 -9.52 -6.91
C TRP A 18 -21.44 -10.02 -7.51
N LEU A 19 -21.39 -10.98 -8.45
CA LEU A 19 -22.59 -11.57 -9.06
C LEU A 19 -23.32 -12.57 -8.14
N THR A 20 -22.65 -13.11 -7.12
CA THR A 20 -23.22 -14.10 -6.20
C THR A 20 -23.81 -13.50 -4.92
N ALA A 21 -23.67 -12.19 -4.69
CA ALA A 21 -24.11 -11.51 -3.47
C ALA A 21 -25.45 -10.80 -3.58
N SER A 22 -26.18 -10.94 -4.70
CA SER A 22 -27.49 -10.32 -4.87
C SER A 22 -28.57 -11.16 -4.19
N CYS A 23 -28.76 -10.95 -2.89
CA CYS A 23 -29.96 -11.39 -2.19
C CYS A 23 -31.17 -10.69 -2.82
N THR A 24 -32.06 -11.45 -3.45
CA THR A 24 -33.37 -10.94 -3.91
C THR A 24 -34.26 -10.75 -2.69
N HIS A 25 -34.31 -9.53 -2.17
CA HIS A 25 -35.39 -9.10 -1.29
C HIS A 25 -36.68 -9.03 -2.12
N ARG A 26 -37.77 -9.63 -1.64
CA ARG A 26 -39.12 -9.34 -2.14
C ARG A 26 -39.46 -7.94 -1.67
N ASP A 27 -39.37 -6.96 -2.55
CA ASP A 27 -39.81 -5.60 -2.24
C ASP A 27 -41.34 -5.56 -2.21
N VAL A 28 -41.90 -5.16 -1.06
CA VAL A 28 -43.33 -4.84 -0.94
C VAL A 28 -43.60 -3.63 -1.81
N HIS A 29 -44.52 -3.76 -2.75
CA HIS A 29 -44.83 -2.74 -3.75
C HIS A 29 -46.04 -1.88 -3.37
N PHE A 30 -47.03 -2.47 -2.67
CA PHE A 30 -48.22 -1.77 -2.17
C PHE A 30 -48.62 -2.28 -0.79
N ARG A 31 -48.96 -1.38 0.12
CA ARG A 31 -49.52 -1.67 1.45
C ARG A 31 -50.94 -1.15 1.56
N ILE A 32 -51.88 -2.05 1.87
CA ILE A 32 -53.31 -1.77 2.04
C ILE A 32 -53.66 -1.92 3.52
N GLY A 33 -54.17 -0.84 4.13
CA GLY A 33 -54.70 -0.88 5.50
C GLY A 33 -56.20 -1.14 5.50
N VAL A 34 -56.68 -2.06 6.34
CA VAL A 34 -58.11 -2.40 6.47
C VAL A 34 -58.55 -2.16 7.92
N SER A 35 -59.56 -1.30 8.10
CA SER A 35 -60.19 -1.03 9.39
C SER A 35 -61.61 -1.61 9.44
N GLN A 36 -61.78 -2.67 10.22
CA GLN A 36 -63.05 -3.39 10.46
C GLN A 36 -63.73 -2.91 11.74
N CYS A 37 -65.06 -2.74 11.73
CA CYS A 37 -65.83 -2.27 12.88
C CYS A 37 -66.16 -3.33 13.94
N SER A 38 -66.15 -4.60 13.57
CA SER A 38 -66.61 -5.71 14.42
C SER A 38 -65.74 -6.96 14.21
N ASP A 39 -65.69 -7.83 15.21
CA ASP A 39 -64.99 -9.11 15.20
C ASP A 39 -66.00 -10.25 15.30
N ASP A 40 -66.59 -10.60 14.17
CA ASP A 40 -67.64 -11.60 14.04
C ASP A 40 -67.39 -12.52 12.84
N GLU A 41 -68.23 -13.55 12.69
CA GLU A 41 -68.03 -14.62 11.72
C GLU A 41 -68.17 -14.12 10.26
N TRP A 42 -68.99 -13.08 10.05
CA TRP A 42 -69.12 -12.41 8.76
C TRP A 42 -67.83 -11.68 8.40
N ARG A 43 -67.27 -10.94 9.36
CA ARG A 43 -66.00 -10.21 9.23
C ARG A 43 -64.83 -11.15 9.02
N TYR A 44 -64.81 -12.27 9.74
CA TYR A 44 -63.79 -13.30 9.59
C TYR A 44 -63.79 -13.88 8.16
N GLN A 45 -64.96 -14.24 7.64
CA GLN A 45 -65.07 -14.74 6.27
C GLN A 45 -64.59 -13.68 5.27
N MET A 46 -65.03 -12.44 5.41
CA MET A 46 -64.60 -11.35 4.53
C MET A 46 -63.08 -11.11 4.57
N ASN A 47 -62.48 -11.11 5.77
CA ASN A 47 -61.04 -10.91 5.94
C ASN A 47 -60.24 -12.01 5.25
N ASN A 48 -60.69 -13.27 5.35
CA ASN A 48 -60.06 -14.38 4.64
C ASN A 48 -60.17 -14.24 3.11
N GLU A 49 -61.32 -13.77 2.60
CA GLU A 49 -61.50 -13.50 1.18
C GLU A 49 -60.54 -12.41 0.68
N MET A 50 -60.36 -11.33 1.46
CA MET A 50 -59.38 -10.27 1.14
C MET A 50 -57.95 -10.79 1.14
N LEU A 51 -57.54 -11.50 2.20
CA LEU A 51 -56.20 -12.06 2.30
C LEU A 51 -55.91 -13.06 1.17
N ARG A 52 -56.89 -13.90 0.82
CA ARG A 52 -56.79 -14.86 -0.28
C ARG A 52 -56.64 -14.15 -1.62
N GLU A 53 -57.45 -13.13 -1.89
CA GLU A 53 -57.36 -12.36 -3.15
C GLU A 53 -56.01 -11.63 -3.26
N ALA A 54 -55.47 -11.13 -2.16
CA ALA A 54 -54.15 -10.49 -2.14
C ALA A 54 -53.01 -11.44 -2.58
N LEU A 55 -53.14 -12.75 -2.36
CA LEU A 55 -52.16 -13.75 -2.80
C LEU A 55 -52.00 -13.83 -4.33
N PHE A 56 -52.98 -13.31 -5.10
CA PHE A 56 -52.91 -13.26 -6.55
C PHE A 56 -52.10 -12.06 -7.09
N TYR A 57 -51.69 -11.14 -6.22
CA TYR A 57 -50.95 -9.94 -6.59
C TYR A 57 -49.55 -9.95 -5.95
N ASP A 58 -48.51 -9.86 -6.79
CA ASP A 58 -47.13 -9.82 -6.31
C ASP A 58 -46.85 -8.50 -5.56
N GLY A 59 -46.24 -8.61 -4.37
CA GLY A 59 -45.78 -7.46 -3.60
C GLY A 59 -46.88 -6.66 -2.91
N VAL A 60 -48.08 -7.23 -2.71
CA VAL A 60 -49.16 -6.59 -1.96
C VAL A 60 -49.18 -7.10 -0.53
N GLU A 61 -49.19 -6.18 0.44
CA GLU A 61 -49.36 -6.46 1.86
C GLU A 61 -50.69 -5.88 2.34
N VAL A 62 -51.50 -6.70 3.00
CA VAL A 62 -52.79 -6.28 3.58
C VAL A 62 -52.69 -6.38 5.10
N ASP A 63 -52.80 -5.25 5.80
CA ASP A 63 -52.85 -5.20 7.26
C ASP A 63 -54.29 -4.94 7.72
N ILE A 64 -54.87 -5.87 8.48
CA ILE A 64 -56.26 -5.83 8.92
C ILE A 64 -56.31 -5.59 10.42
N ARG A 65 -57.01 -4.53 10.81
CA ARG A 65 -57.32 -4.19 12.20
C ARG A 65 -58.80 -4.27 12.45
N THR A 66 -59.15 -4.94 13.54
CA THR A 66 -60.54 -5.20 13.92
C THR A 66 -60.82 -4.60 15.28
N VAL A 67 -61.87 -3.79 15.37
CA VAL A 67 -62.38 -3.27 16.64
C VAL A 67 -63.66 -3.97 17.04
N LYS A 68 -64.01 -3.96 18.33
CA LYS A 68 -65.22 -4.60 18.86
C LYS A 68 -66.32 -3.56 19.07
N ASP A 69 -66.80 -2.99 17.96
CA ASP A 69 -67.85 -1.97 17.91
C ASP A 69 -67.51 -0.68 18.69
N ASP A 70 -66.21 -0.34 18.79
CA ASP A 70 -65.69 0.85 19.47
C ASP A 70 -65.21 1.92 18.47
N ASN A 71 -65.92 3.05 18.43
CA ASN A 71 -65.59 4.16 17.52
C ASN A 71 -64.22 4.80 17.81
N ALA A 72 -63.85 4.94 19.09
CA ALA A 72 -62.61 5.62 19.48
C ALA A 72 -61.40 4.80 19.05
N GLN A 73 -61.44 3.48 19.26
CA GLN A 73 -60.41 2.56 18.78
C GLN A 73 -60.34 2.54 17.26
N GLN A 74 -61.49 2.56 16.57
CA GLN A 74 -61.51 2.55 15.10
C GLN A 74 -60.86 3.82 14.52
N ILE A 75 -61.12 4.97 15.14
CA ILE A 75 -60.48 6.24 14.76
C ILE A 75 -58.96 6.17 14.97
N GLU A 76 -58.50 5.54 16.05
CA GLU A 76 -57.08 5.34 16.31
C GLU A 76 -56.42 4.44 15.25
N ASP A 77 -57.06 3.34 14.88
CA ASP A 77 -56.56 2.43 13.85
C ASP A 77 -56.48 3.10 12.48
N ILE A 78 -57.50 3.86 12.09
CA ILE A 78 -57.48 4.62 10.84
C ILE A 78 -56.33 5.65 10.86
N ARG A 79 -56.15 6.38 11.97
CA ARG A 79 -55.04 7.33 12.10
C ARG A 79 -53.68 6.66 12.07
N HIS A 80 -53.57 5.45 12.61
CA HIS A 80 -52.35 4.66 12.53
C HIS A 80 -51.99 4.34 11.09
N PHE A 81 -52.94 3.87 10.28
CA PHE A 81 -52.70 3.62 8.85
C PHE A 81 -52.33 4.88 8.07
N ILE A 82 -52.95 6.02 8.39
CA ILE A 82 -52.57 7.32 7.81
C ILE A 82 -51.11 7.67 8.16
N GLN A 83 -50.66 7.40 9.38
CA GLN A 83 -49.30 7.69 9.85
C GLN A 83 -48.25 6.75 9.24
N GLU A 84 -48.58 5.47 9.07
CA GLU A 84 -47.71 4.50 8.39
C GLU A 84 -47.56 4.80 6.89
N GLY A 85 -48.49 5.57 6.31
CA GLY A 85 -48.47 5.92 4.90
C GLY A 85 -48.88 4.77 4.00
N VAL A 86 -49.96 4.05 4.36
CA VAL A 86 -50.54 3.02 3.48
C VAL A 86 -50.93 3.61 2.12
N ASP A 87 -50.76 2.83 1.06
CA ASP A 87 -51.07 3.24 -0.31
C ASP A 87 -52.58 3.31 -0.59
N LEU A 88 -53.37 2.54 0.17
CA LEU A 88 -54.83 2.54 0.11
C LEU A 88 -55.42 2.14 1.47
N LEU A 89 -56.54 2.76 1.83
CA LEU A 89 -57.27 2.46 3.05
C LEU A 89 -58.65 1.87 2.73
N VAL A 90 -59.01 0.78 3.41
CA VAL A 90 -60.31 0.14 3.35
C VAL A 90 -60.99 0.29 4.71
N VAL A 91 -62.23 0.77 4.76
CA VAL A 91 -62.93 1.10 6.03
C VAL A 91 -64.36 0.58 6.01
N ALA A 92 -64.71 -0.23 7.01
CA ALA A 92 -66.10 -0.50 7.39
C ALA A 92 -66.45 0.34 8.62
N PRO A 93 -67.13 1.49 8.47
CA PRO A 93 -67.38 2.40 9.58
C PRO A 93 -68.34 1.78 10.60
N ASN A 94 -67.98 1.78 11.89
CA ASN A 94 -68.85 1.27 12.94
C ASN A 94 -70.17 2.07 13.00
N GLU A 95 -70.06 3.39 13.15
CA GLU A 95 -71.18 4.32 13.03
C GLU A 95 -70.85 5.40 12.00
N ALA A 96 -71.86 5.86 11.26
CA ALA A 96 -71.64 6.80 10.16
C ALA A 96 -71.08 8.14 10.66
N ALA A 97 -71.68 8.74 11.68
CA ALA A 97 -71.31 10.09 12.14
C ALA A 97 -69.91 10.15 12.80
N PRO A 98 -69.52 9.25 13.73
CA PRO A 98 -68.22 9.32 14.39
C PRO A 98 -67.03 9.03 13.47
N ILE A 99 -67.22 8.16 12.46
CA ILE A 99 -66.13 7.72 11.58
C ILE A 99 -65.94 8.65 10.37
N THR A 100 -66.97 9.42 9.98
CA THR A 100 -66.89 10.35 8.84
C THR A 100 -65.65 11.27 8.90
N PRO A 101 -65.36 12.01 10.00
CA PRO A 101 -64.26 12.97 10.00
C PRO A 101 -62.87 12.37 9.77
N VAL A 102 -62.61 11.14 10.27
CA VAL A 102 -61.30 10.50 10.12
C VAL A 102 -61.13 9.89 8.72
N VAL A 103 -62.22 9.46 8.08
CA VAL A 103 -62.20 9.03 6.67
C VAL A 103 -61.96 10.22 5.75
N GLU A 104 -62.61 11.36 6.01
CA GLU A 104 -62.34 12.60 5.28
C GLU A 104 -60.89 13.05 5.43
N GLU A 105 -60.30 12.88 6.63
CA GLU A 105 -58.88 13.16 6.88
C GLU A 105 -57.96 12.31 5.98
N ALA A 106 -58.21 11.00 5.86
CA ALA A 106 -57.43 10.12 4.98
C ALA A 106 -57.57 10.54 3.51
N PHE A 107 -58.80 10.80 3.06
CA PHE A 107 -59.11 11.19 1.69
C PHE A 107 -58.46 12.54 1.31
N ASP A 108 -58.56 13.56 2.20
CA ASP A 108 -58.00 14.89 1.97
C ASP A 108 -56.45 14.87 1.95
N ARG A 109 -55.81 13.89 2.59
CA ARG A 109 -54.36 13.63 2.50
C ARG A 109 -53.94 12.93 1.19
N GLY A 110 -54.90 12.56 0.35
CA GLY A 110 -54.67 11.90 -0.95
C GLY A 110 -54.57 10.38 -0.87
N ILE A 111 -54.85 9.76 0.28
CA ILE A 111 -54.93 8.29 0.40
C ILE A 111 -56.29 7.86 -0.20
N PRO A 112 -56.32 6.99 -1.22
CA PRO A 112 -57.57 6.44 -1.71
C PRO A 112 -58.29 5.66 -0.61
N VAL A 113 -59.59 5.90 -0.43
CA VAL A 113 -60.39 5.22 0.60
C VAL A 113 -61.51 4.41 -0.05
N ILE A 114 -61.52 3.11 0.19
CA ILE A 114 -62.66 2.24 -0.09
C ILE A 114 -63.51 2.14 1.18
N VAL A 115 -64.75 2.60 1.11
CA VAL A 115 -65.74 2.39 2.16
C VAL A 115 -66.54 1.13 1.81
N PHE A 116 -66.78 0.24 2.77
CA PHE A 116 -67.51 -0.98 2.46
C PHE A 116 -68.47 -1.40 3.56
N ASP A 117 -69.49 -2.16 3.17
CA ASP A 117 -70.61 -2.66 4.00
C ASP A 117 -71.48 -1.54 4.62
N ARG A 118 -70.88 -0.69 5.46
CA ARG A 118 -71.51 0.47 6.09
C ARG A 118 -71.06 1.75 5.41
N LYS A 119 -71.89 2.80 5.44
CA LYS A 119 -71.59 4.10 4.81
C LYS A 119 -71.18 5.16 5.85
N ILE A 120 -70.41 6.15 5.38
CA ILE A 120 -70.19 7.42 6.08
C ILE A 120 -71.23 8.46 5.64
N LEU A 121 -71.26 9.63 6.27
CA LEU A 121 -72.25 10.68 5.97
C LEU A 121 -71.90 11.58 4.78
N SER A 122 -70.69 11.50 4.23
CA SER A 122 -70.22 12.34 3.13
C SER A 122 -69.75 11.55 1.92
N ASP A 123 -69.62 12.24 0.78
CA ASP A 123 -69.15 11.64 -0.49
C ASP A 123 -67.61 11.62 -0.61
N LYS A 124 -66.87 11.89 0.48
CA LYS A 124 -65.41 11.94 0.50
C LYS A 124 -64.79 10.55 0.68
N TYR A 125 -64.98 9.73 -0.33
CA TYR A 125 -64.34 8.42 -0.48
C TYR A 125 -64.11 8.13 -1.96
N THR A 126 -63.26 7.14 -2.25
CA THR A 126 -62.85 6.78 -3.61
C THR A 126 -63.83 5.80 -4.25
N ALA A 127 -64.19 4.73 -3.53
CA ALA A 127 -65.18 3.76 -3.97
C ALA A 127 -65.99 3.20 -2.78
N TYR A 128 -67.23 2.80 -3.04
CA TYR A 128 -68.09 2.09 -2.12
C TYR A 128 -68.40 0.68 -2.62
N ILE A 129 -68.37 -0.30 -1.73
CA ILE A 129 -68.72 -1.70 -2.01
C ILE A 129 -69.62 -2.24 -0.91
N GLY A 130 -70.81 -2.71 -1.24
CA GLY A 130 -71.71 -3.32 -0.26
C GLY A 130 -73.02 -3.76 -0.88
N ALA A 131 -73.87 -4.45 -0.13
CA ALA A 131 -75.21 -4.77 -0.60
C ALA A 131 -76.17 -3.58 -0.40
N ASP A 132 -77.26 -3.55 -1.16
CA ASP A 132 -78.35 -2.59 -0.94
C ASP A 132 -79.23 -3.08 0.22
N ASN A 133 -78.99 -2.50 1.41
CA ASN A 133 -79.71 -2.88 2.63
C ASN A 133 -81.21 -2.55 2.56
N TYR A 134 -81.62 -1.55 1.77
CA TYR A 134 -83.03 -1.20 1.59
C TYR A 134 -83.74 -2.24 0.72
N GLU A 135 -83.17 -2.58 -0.44
CA GLU A 135 -83.74 -3.61 -1.31
C GLU A 135 -83.69 -5.01 -0.65
N LEU A 136 -82.68 -5.28 0.18
CA LEU A 136 -82.65 -6.46 1.05
C LEU A 136 -83.83 -6.49 2.04
N GLY A 137 -84.05 -5.42 2.81
CA GLY A 137 -85.18 -5.31 3.73
C GLY A 137 -86.52 -5.51 3.02
N LYS A 138 -86.66 -4.92 1.83
CA LYS A 138 -87.84 -5.06 0.98
C LYS A 138 -88.03 -6.48 0.45
N ALA A 139 -86.96 -7.17 0.07
CA ALA A 139 -87.01 -8.58 -0.33
C ALA A 139 -87.47 -9.47 0.83
N ILE A 140 -86.97 -9.23 2.04
CA ILE A 140 -87.39 -9.91 3.27
C ILE A 140 -88.88 -9.65 3.53
N GLY A 141 -89.32 -8.39 3.48
CA GLY A 141 -90.73 -8.04 3.72
C GLY A 141 -91.68 -8.67 2.71
N ASN A 142 -91.29 -8.75 1.43
CA ASN A 142 -92.07 -9.44 0.40
C ASN A 142 -92.15 -10.95 0.66
N TYR A 143 -91.04 -11.58 1.08
CA TYR A 143 -91.00 -12.98 1.43
C TYR A 143 -91.91 -13.30 2.63
N VAL A 144 -91.83 -12.48 3.68
CA VAL A 144 -92.68 -12.60 4.86
C VAL A 144 -94.16 -12.38 4.53
N ALA A 145 -94.49 -11.37 3.71
CA ALA A 145 -95.87 -11.12 3.30
C ALA A 145 -96.47 -12.29 2.51
N ASN A 146 -95.68 -12.91 1.63
CA ASN A 146 -96.08 -14.10 0.89
C ASN A 146 -96.23 -15.32 1.80
N MET A 147 -95.30 -15.51 2.75
CA MET A 147 -95.32 -16.59 3.74
C MET A 147 -96.58 -16.52 4.63
N LEU A 148 -96.99 -15.32 5.03
CA LEU A 148 -98.18 -15.06 5.84
C LEU A 148 -99.48 -14.98 5.04
N HIS A 149 -99.43 -15.15 3.71
CA HIS A 149 -100.58 -14.93 2.82
C HIS A 149 -101.29 -13.58 3.06
N GLY A 150 -100.50 -12.55 3.39
CA GLY A 150 -100.99 -11.18 3.64
C GLY A 150 -101.63 -10.93 5.01
N ARG A 151 -101.54 -11.85 5.99
CA ARG A 151 -102.08 -11.65 7.35
C ARG A 151 -101.24 -12.32 8.45
N GLY A 152 -100.85 -11.54 9.48
CA GLY A 152 -100.15 -12.07 10.65
C GLY A 152 -99.42 -11.00 11.47
N ASN A 153 -98.93 -11.40 12.63
CA ASN A 153 -98.23 -10.58 13.59
C ASN A 153 -96.71 -10.80 13.50
N ILE A 154 -95.96 -9.71 13.35
CA ILE A 154 -94.51 -9.73 13.18
C ILE A 154 -93.87 -8.97 14.35
N VAL A 155 -92.74 -9.48 14.85
CA VAL A 155 -91.81 -8.72 15.69
C VAL A 155 -90.48 -8.55 14.97
N GLU A 156 -89.87 -7.39 15.08
CA GLU A 156 -88.55 -7.09 14.51
C GLU A 156 -87.51 -6.99 15.63
N ILE A 157 -86.39 -7.71 15.46
CA ILE A 157 -85.18 -7.59 16.27
C ILE A 157 -84.13 -6.91 15.40
N ALA A 158 -83.94 -5.62 15.65
CA ALA A 158 -83.09 -4.73 14.86
C ALA A 158 -81.64 -4.75 15.35
N GLY A 159 -80.72 -4.47 14.43
CA GLY A 159 -79.33 -4.17 14.76
C GLY A 159 -79.17 -2.78 15.39
N LEU A 160 -77.92 -2.38 15.59
CA LEU A 160 -77.56 -1.12 16.26
C LEU A 160 -78.24 0.10 15.60
N THR A 161 -79.03 0.85 16.38
CA THR A 161 -79.84 2.01 15.93
C THR A 161 -79.04 3.09 15.19
N GLY A 162 -77.73 3.21 15.42
CA GLY A 162 -76.84 4.18 14.75
C GLY A 162 -76.22 3.71 13.42
N SER A 163 -76.46 2.46 13.00
CA SER A 163 -75.89 1.89 11.78
C SER A 163 -76.84 2.03 10.59
N THR A 164 -76.30 2.46 9.44
CA THR A 164 -77.08 2.65 8.20
C THR A 164 -77.78 1.36 7.77
N SER A 165 -77.10 0.22 7.90
CA SER A 165 -77.64 -1.09 7.54
C SER A 165 -78.90 -1.45 8.32
N ALA A 166 -78.96 -1.18 9.64
CA ALA A 166 -80.14 -1.44 10.46
C ALA A 166 -81.33 -0.55 10.08
N MET A 167 -81.05 0.72 9.74
CA MET A 167 -82.06 1.69 9.33
C MET A 167 -82.65 1.33 7.96
N ASP A 168 -81.81 1.03 6.98
CA ASP A 168 -82.22 0.73 5.61
C ASP A 168 -82.99 -0.59 5.52
N ARG A 169 -82.52 -1.64 6.22
CA ARG A 169 -83.23 -2.93 6.33
C ARG A 169 -84.64 -2.75 6.88
N HIS A 170 -84.79 -1.97 7.95
CA HIS A 170 -86.09 -1.66 8.54
C HIS A 170 -87.00 -0.90 7.56
N GLN A 171 -86.50 0.16 6.93
CA GLN A 171 -87.29 0.98 6.00
C GLN A 171 -87.77 0.16 4.80
N GLY A 172 -86.88 -0.64 4.20
CA GLY A 172 -87.23 -1.54 3.11
C GLY A 172 -88.28 -2.55 3.51
N PHE A 173 -88.11 -3.16 4.69
CA PHE A 173 -89.05 -4.13 5.25
C PHE A 173 -90.45 -3.54 5.45
N VAL A 174 -90.54 -2.39 6.13
CA VAL A 174 -91.81 -1.68 6.35
C VAL A 174 -92.45 -1.27 5.03
N SER A 175 -91.67 -0.79 4.06
CA SER A 175 -92.17 -0.45 2.73
C SER A 175 -92.82 -1.65 2.05
N ALA A 176 -92.25 -2.85 2.18
CA ALA A 176 -92.76 -4.07 1.53
C ALA A 176 -94.03 -4.62 2.18
N ILE A 177 -94.18 -4.51 3.51
CA ILE A 177 -95.38 -5.01 4.21
C ILE A 177 -96.54 -4.00 4.22
N SER A 178 -96.26 -2.70 4.03
CA SER A 178 -97.27 -1.63 4.05
C SER A 178 -98.49 -1.84 3.12
N PRO A 179 -98.39 -2.50 1.94
CA PRO A 179 -99.56 -2.79 1.10
C PRO A 179 -100.51 -3.86 1.68
N TYR A 180 -100.11 -4.58 2.74
CA TYR A 180 -100.86 -5.69 3.34
C TYR A 180 -101.42 -5.29 4.71
N PRO A 181 -102.65 -4.75 4.79
CA PRO A 181 -103.22 -4.27 6.05
C PRO A 181 -103.51 -5.37 7.08
N GLY A 182 -103.48 -6.65 6.66
CA GLY A 182 -103.60 -7.80 7.55
C GLY A 182 -102.31 -8.13 8.29
N ILE A 183 -101.17 -7.55 7.90
CA ILE A 183 -99.87 -7.76 8.55
C ILE A 183 -99.64 -6.62 9.55
N GLN A 184 -99.30 -6.97 10.79
CA GLN A 184 -99.01 -6.01 11.85
C GLN A 184 -97.60 -6.20 12.39
N LEU A 185 -96.77 -5.14 12.34
CA LEU A 185 -95.51 -5.08 13.06
C LEU A 185 -95.80 -4.65 14.52
N LEU A 186 -95.77 -5.61 15.44
CA LEU A 186 -96.16 -5.42 16.84
C LEU A 186 -95.13 -4.61 17.65
N ALA A 187 -93.85 -4.86 17.40
CA ALA A 187 -92.74 -4.20 18.08
C ALA A 187 -91.46 -4.28 17.25
N ARG A 188 -90.56 -3.31 17.50
CA ARG A 188 -89.18 -3.29 17.03
C ARG A 188 -88.28 -3.08 18.24
N GLU A 189 -87.38 -4.02 18.50
CA GLU A 189 -86.44 -3.96 19.62
C GLU A 189 -85.00 -3.97 19.09
N ASP A 190 -84.14 -3.09 19.62
CA ASP A 190 -82.71 -3.06 19.29
C ASP A 190 -81.95 -4.10 20.13
N ALA A 191 -81.16 -4.93 19.45
CA ALA A 191 -80.30 -5.96 20.02
C ALA A 191 -78.83 -5.83 19.58
N GLY A 192 -78.42 -4.69 19.02
CA GLY A 192 -77.01 -4.35 18.82
C GLY A 192 -76.22 -5.31 17.92
N TRP A 193 -76.90 -6.10 17.06
CA TRP A 193 -76.32 -7.21 16.29
C TRP A 193 -75.92 -8.45 17.10
N LEU A 194 -76.24 -8.51 18.40
CA LEU A 194 -75.75 -9.52 19.34
C LEU A 194 -76.79 -10.61 19.64
N ARG A 195 -76.32 -11.87 19.66
CA ARG A 195 -77.17 -13.04 19.97
C ARG A 195 -77.78 -12.98 21.38
N SER A 196 -77.01 -12.58 22.39
CA SER A 196 -77.46 -12.53 23.78
C SER A 196 -78.54 -11.49 23.99
N GLU A 197 -78.34 -10.27 23.47
CA GLU A 197 -79.31 -9.19 23.57
C GLU A 197 -80.60 -9.53 22.83
N ALA A 198 -80.50 -10.15 21.65
CA ALA A 198 -81.67 -10.63 20.92
C ALA A 198 -82.51 -11.64 21.73
N GLY A 199 -81.84 -12.53 22.47
CA GLY A 199 -82.51 -13.44 23.40
C GLY A 199 -83.27 -12.69 24.51
N GLU A 200 -82.64 -11.70 25.16
CA GLU A 200 -83.28 -10.89 26.21
C GLU A 200 -84.48 -10.09 25.68
N ARG A 201 -84.35 -9.51 24.47
CA ARG A 201 -85.46 -8.82 23.79
C ARG A 201 -86.58 -9.80 23.47
N MET A 202 -86.25 -11.00 22.97
CA MET A 202 -87.24 -12.02 22.63
C MET A 202 -88.01 -12.52 23.87
N ASP A 203 -87.34 -12.73 25.01
CA ASP A 203 -88.00 -13.10 26.27
C ASP A 203 -89.04 -12.05 26.68
N THR A 204 -88.71 -10.76 26.51
CA THR A 204 -89.62 -9.65 26.78
C THR A 204 -90.81 -9.62 25.82
N LEU A 205 -90.56 -9.85 24.52
CA LEU A 205 -91.58 -9.87 23.48
C LEU A 205 -92.56 -11.03 23.66
N LEU A 206 -92.08 -12.24 23.98
CA LEU A 206 -92.91 -13.42 24.24
C LEU A 206 -93.85 -13.23 25.44
N LYS A 207 -93.41 -12.51 26.48
CA LYS A 207 -94.26 -12.15 27.64
C LYS A 207 -95.32 -11.12 27.30
N ARG A 208 -95.00 -10.19 26.39
CA ARG A 208 -95.88 -9.08 26.01
C ARG A 208 -96.93 -9.48 24.96
N PHE A 209 -96.56 -10.34 24.02
CA PHE A 209 -97.38 -10.70 22.87
C PHE A 209 -97.65 -12.23 22.86
N PRO A 210 -98.91 -12.64 23.10
CA PRO A 210 -99.27 -14.06 23.10
C PRO A 210 -99.32 -14.68 21.71
N GLU A 211 -99.52 -13.88 20.65
CA GLU A 211 -99.56 -14.35 19.26
C GLU A 211 -98.51 -13.59 18.44
N ILE A 212 -97.44 -14.29 18.05
CA ILE A 212 -96.40 -13.82 17.14
C ILE A 212 -96.30 -14.88 16.05
N ASP A 213 -96.48 -14.49 14.78
CA ASP A 213 -96.41 -15.42 13.65
C ASP A 213 -95.00 -15.43 13.02
N VAL A 214 -94.29 -14.30 13.02
CA VAL A 214 -92.94 -14.17 12.45
C VAL A 214 -92.03 -13.32 13.34
N VAL A 215 -90.81 -13.81 13.53
CA VAL A 215 -89.68 -13.06 14.08
C VAL A 215 -88.75 -12.69 12.94
N TYR A 216 -88.68 -11.40 12.61
CA TYR A 216 -87.68 -10.87 11.70
C TYR A 216 -86.48 -10.38 12.52
N ALA A 217 -85.36 -11.08 12.45
CA ALA A 217 -84.09 -10.63 13.00
C ALA A 217 -83.19 -10.11 11.88
N GLN A 218 -82.61 -8.93 12.07
CA GLN A 218 -81.79 -8.30 11.03
C GLN A 218 -80.44 -8.99 10.79
N ASN A 219 -80.06 -10.01 11.56
CA ASN A 219 -78.96 -10.93 11.23
C ASN A 219 -79.21 -12.34 11.80
N ASP A 220 -78.44 -13.34 11.34
CA ASP A 220 -78.63 -14.75 11.70
C ASP A 220 -78.31 -15.04 13.17
N ARG A 221 -77.33 -14.36 13.74
CA ARG A 221 -76.97 -14.54 15.16
C ARG A 221 -78.05 -14.04 16.11
N MET A 222 -78.72 -12.93 15.79
CA MET A 222 -79.88 -12.46 16.55
C MET A 222 -81.07 -13.39 16.34
N ALA A 223 -81.26 -13.91 15.13
CA ALA A 223 -82.31 -14.87 14.81
C ALA A 223 -82.17 -16.16 15.64
N ALA A 224 -80.95 -16.71 15.72
CA ALA A 224 -80.65 -17.86 16.57
C ALA A 224 -80.89 -17.59 18.06
N GLY A 225 -80.50 -16.41 18.56
CA GLY A 225 -80.76 -16.01 19.95
C GLY A 225 -82.25 -15.92 20.28
N ALA A 226 -83.04 -15.39 19.36
CA ALA A 226 -84.50 -15.34 19.49
C ALA A 226 -85.13 -16.75 19.46
N TYR A 227 -84.68 -17.60 18.54
CA TYR A 227 -85.12 -18.99 18.43
C TYR A 227 -84.84 -19.79 19.71
N ASP A 228 -83.64 -19.67 20.27
CA ASP A 228 -83.26 -20.39 21.49
C ASP A 228 -84.20 -20.08 22.66
N ILE A 229 -84.55 -18.81 22.84
CA ILE A 229 -85.47 -18.37 23.90
C ILE A 229 -86.90 -18.83 23.63
N ALA A 230 -87.38 -18.71 22.38
CA ALA A 230 -88.69 -19.23 22.01
C ALA A 230 -88.78 -20.75 22.21
N LYS A 231 -87.71 -21.49 21.92
CA LYS A 231 -87.61 -22.94 22.13
C LYS A 231 -87.58 -23.29 23.61
N GLN A 232 -86.83 -22.56 24.43
CA GLN A 232 -86.82 -22.73 25.89
C GLN A 232 -88.20 -22.52 26.51
N GLN A 233 -89.02 -21.62 25.95
CA GLN A 233 -90.41 -21.39 26.37
C GLN A 233 -91.43 -22.32 25.70
N GLY A 234 -90.99 -23.24 24.82
CA GLY A 234 -91.87 -24.18 24.11
C GLY A 234 -92.74 -23.54 23.03
N ARG A 235 -92.38 -22.34 22.56
CA ARG A 235 -93.16 -21.54 21.59
C ARG A 235 -92.52 -21.44 20.20
N ALA A 236 -91.34 -22.03 19.99
CA ALA A 236 -90.64 -21.94 18.70
C ALA A 236 -91.45 -22.48 17.50
N GLU A 237 -92.35 -23.45 17.71
CA GLU A 237 -93.19 -23.99 16.62
C GLU A 237 -94.39 -23.10 16.27
N GLU A 238 -94.70 -22.08 17.10
CA GLU A 238 -95.81 -21.15 16.87
C GLU A 238 -95.47 -20.07 15.85
N MET A 239 -94.18 -19.86 15.56
CA MET A 239 -93.69 -18.73 14.79
C MET A 239 -92.58 -19.14 13.83
N ARG A 240 -92.38 -18.31 12.81
CA ARG A 240 -91.32 -18.47 11.80
C ARG A 240 -90.17 -17.53 12.11
N PHE A 241 -88.94 -17.97 11.86
CA PHE A 241 -87.73 -17.17 12.12
C PHE A 241 -87.04 -16.82 10.81
N ILE A 242 -86.86 -15.52 10.58
CA ILE A 242 -86.22 -14.97 9.39
C ILE A 242 -84.96 -14.22 9.78
N GLY A 243 -83.83 -14.67 9.23
CA GLY A 243 -82.51 -14.08 9.45
C GLY A 243 -81.99 -13.31 8.24
N THR A 244 -80.74 -12.90 8.33
CA THR A 244 -79.97 -12.21 7.28
C THR A 244 -78.50 -12.52 7.53
N ASP A 245 -77.73 -12.72 6.46
CA ASP A 245 -76.29 -13.00 6.33
C ASP A 245 -76.11 -14.26 5.47
N ALA A 246 -76.81 -15.34 5.82
CA ALA A 246 -76.77 -16.63 5.15
C ALA A 246 -75.34 -17.19 4.99
N LEU A 247 -74.51 -17.01 6.02
CA LEU A 247 -73.15 -17.53 6.03
C LEU A 247 -73.15 -19.07 6.04
N PRO A 248 -72.24 -19.71 5.31
CA PRO A 248 -72.04 -21.14 5.37
C PRO A 248 -71.08 -21.52 6.51
N GLY A 249 -71.40 -22.58 7.26
CA GLY A 249 -70.53 -23.08 8.32
C GLY A 249 -71.32 -23.64 9.49
N GLU A 250 -70.61 -24.27 10.43
CA GLU A 250 -71.22 -24.82 11.64
C GLU A 250 -71.77 -23.67 12.51
N GLY A 251 -73.06 -23.74 12.84
CA GLY A 251 -73.76 -22.74 13.64
C GLY A 251 -74.19 -21.48 12.88
N TYR A 252 -73.99 -21.39 11.56
CA TYR A 252 -74.33 -20.20 10.76
C TYR A 252 -75.62 -20.34 9.96
N GLY A 253 -76.09 -19.24 9.34
CA GLY A 253 -77.41 -19.14 8.71
C GLY A 253 -77.82 -20.30 7.81
N VAL A 254 -76.94 -20.77 6.92
CA VAL A 254 -77.27 -21.88 6.01
C VAL A 254 -77.53 -23.18 6.80
N GLU A 255 -76.74 -23.46 7.82
CA GLU A 255 -76.92 -24.64 8.67
C GLU A 255 -78.11 -24.47 9.63
N GLN A 256 -78.35 -23.25 10.14
CA GLN A 256 -79.52 -22.95 10.95
C GLN A 256 -80.83 -23.20 10.16
N VAL A 257 -80.86 -22.91 8.86
CA VAL A 257 -81.98 -23.29 7.97
C VAL A 257 -82.08 -24.81 7.81
N LEU A 258 -80.97 -25.50 7.55
CA LEU A 258 -80.96 -26.97 7.43
C LEU A 258 -81.41 -27.69 8.71
N ASN A 259 -81.09 -27.11 9.88
CA ASN A 259 -81.46 -27.62 11.19
C ASN A 259 -82.90 -27.22 11.61
N GLY A 260 -83.62 -26.44 10.79
CA GLY A 260 -84.97 -25.96 11.10
C GLY A 260 -85.02 -24.96 12.25
N GLN A 261 -83.93 -24.25 12.53
CA GLN A 261 -83.90 -23.13 13.48
C GLN A 261 -84.38 -21.85 12.82
N LEU A 262 -84.00 -21.64 11.55
CA LEU A 262 -84.50 -20.56 10.70
C LEU A 262 -85.36 -21.13 9.58
N ASP A 263 -86.44 -20.43 9.23
CA ASP A 263 -87.26 -20.77 8.07
C ASP A 263 -86.65 -20.22 6.78
N ALA A 264 -86.04 -19.03 6.87
CA ALA A 264 -85.24 -18.45 5.81
C ALA A 264 -84.19 -17.47 6.35
N THR A 265 -83.14 -17.28 5.58
CA THR A 265 -82.18 -16.19 5.75
C THR A 265 -81.85 -15.60 4.38
N PHE A 266 -81.39 -14.36 4.33
CA PHE A 266 -81.03 -13.68 3.09
C PHE A 266 -79.53 -13.46 3.00
N ILE A 267 -78.94 -13.80 1.85
CA ILE A 267 -77.49 -13.63 1.61
C ILE A 267 -77.14 -12.15 1.73
N TYR A 268 -76.29 -11.83 2.70
CA TYR A 268 -75.60 -10.56 2.78
C TYR A 268 -74.13 -10.80 2.41
N PRO A 269 -73.75 -10.58 1.13
CA PRO A 269 -72.44 -10.99 0.63
C PRO A 269 -71.30 -10.19 1.29
N THR A 270 -70.25 -10.90 1.69
CA THR A 270 -69.01 -10.35 2.26
C THR A 270 -68.19 -9.53 1.26
N GLY A 271 -67.97 -10.08 0.06
CA GLY A 271 -67.35 -9.38 -1.07
C GLY A 271 -65.88 -9.01 -0.85
N GLY A 272 -65.13 -9.74 -0.02
CA GLY A 272 -63.75 -9.42 0.30
C GLY A 272 -62.81 -9.50 -0.91
N ASP A 273 -63.05 -10.44 -1.82
CA ASP A 273 -62.34 -10.53 -3.11
C ASP A 273 -62.55 -9.28 -3.96
N ARG A 274 -63.80 -8.79 -4.04
CA ARG A 274 -64.12 -7.61 -4.84
C ARG A 274 -63.48 -6.34 -4.28
N VAL A 275 -63.36 -6.24 -2.96
CA VAL A 275 -62.65 -5.14 -2.28
C VAL A 275 -61.19 -5.06 -2.74
N ILE A 276 -60.47 -6.19 -2.72
CA ILE A 276 -59.06 -6.21 -3.15
C ILE A 276 -58.92 -5.97 -4.64
N GLN A 277 -59.80 -6.54 -5.49
CA GLN A 277 -59.77 -6.27 -6.93
C GLN A 277 -59.89 -4.77 -7.24
N ILE A 278 -60.85 -4.08 -6.60
CA ILE A 278 -61.02 -2.64 -6.79
C ILE A 278 -59.85 -1.85 -6.19
N ALA A 279 -59.32 -2.28 -5.04
CA ALA A 279 -58.12 -1.68 -4.46
C ALA A 279 -56.94 -1.76 -5.45
N MET A 280 -56.75 -2.92 -6.09
CA MET A 280 -55.70 -3.11 -7.08
C MET A 280 -55.97 -2.34 -8.37
N ASP A 281 -57.22 -2.19 -8.81
CA ASP A 281 -57.55 -1.34 -9.95
C ASP A 281 -57.24 0.14 -9.65
N ILE A 282 -57.57 0.63 -8.45
CA ILE A 282 -57.24 1.98 -7.99
C ILE A 282 -55.71 2.19 -7.96
N LEU A 283 -54.98 1.31 -7.27
CA LEU A 283 -53.52 1.40 -7.10
C LEU A 283 -52.77 1.31 -8.44
N ASN A 284 -53.25 0.48 -9.35
CA ASN A 284 -52.69 0.34 -10.70
C ASN A 284 -53.24 1.36 -11.72
N LYS A 285 -54.05 2.33 -11.29
CA LYS A 285 -54.63 3.39 -12.14
C LYS A 285 -55.46 2.84 -13.32
N ARG A 286 -56.20 1.75 -13.08
CA ARG A 286 -57.19 1.18 -14.01
C ARG A 286 -58.56 1.79 -13.76
N ASP A 287 -59.49 1.60 -14.69
CA ASP A 287 -60.87 2.03 -14.52
C ASP A 287 -61.58 1.16 -13.47
N TYR A 288 -62.32 1.81 -12.56
CA TYR A 288 -63.10 1.14 -11.51
C TYR A 288 -64.47 1.82 -11.32
N PRO A 289 -65.52 1.07 -10.91
CA PRO A 289 -66.80 1.66 -10.53
C PRO A 289 -66.70 2.34 -9.16
N ARG A 290 -67.23 3.56 -9.05
CA ARG A 290 -67.31 4.26 -7.75
C ARG A 290 -68.26 3.58 -6.78
N GLU A 291 -69.37 3.03 -7.26
CA GLU A 291 -70.38 2.34 -6.45
C GLU A 291 -70.53 0.91 -6.95
N THR A 292 -70.29 -0.08 -6.09
CA THR A 292 -70.45 -1.50 -6.39
C THR A 292 -71.50 -2.10 -5.46
N VAL A 293 -72.68 -2.38 -6.01
CA VAL A 293 -73.78 -3.02 -5.27
C VAL A 293 -73.71 -4.53 -5.44
N LEU A 294 -73.61 -5.25 -4.32
CA LEU A 294 -73.59 -6.71 -4.30
C LEU A 294 -75.02 -7.27 -4.23
N GLY A 295 -75.28 -8.36 -4.96
CA GLY A 295 -76.60 -8.98 -5.02
C GLY A 295 -76.96 -9.78 -3.77
N THR A 296 -78.25 -9.87 -3.47
CA THR A 296 -78.81 -10.71 -2.39
C THR A 296 -79.74 -11.78 -2.96
N SER A 297 -79.95 -12.87 -2.21
CA SER A 297 -80.91 -13.92 -2.52
C SER A 297 -81.39 -14.58 -1.23
N VAL A 298 -82.60 -15.14 -1.24
CA VAL A 298 -83.13 -15.93 -0.13
C VAL A 298 -82.48 -17.31 -0.09
N VAL A 299 -82.21 -17.80 1.12
CA VAL A 299 -81.83 -19.16 1.44
C VAL A 299 -82.88 -19.72 2.38
N ASP A 300 -83.60 -20.74 1.94
CA ASP A 300 -84.63 -21.45 2.70
C ASP A 300 -84.50 -22.96 2.51
N ALA A 301 -85.41 -23.75 3.09
CA ALA A 301 -85.36 -25.21 3.02
C ALA A 301 -85.32 -25.76 1.58
N THR A 302 -85.75 -25.00 0.57
CA THR A 302 -85.77 -25.45 -0.83
C THR A 302 -84.39 -25.43 -1.50
N ASN A 303 -83.47 -24.57 -1.04
CA ASN A 303 -82.16 -24.36 -1.67
C ASN A 303 -80.96 -24.49 -0.70
N ALA A 304 -81.18 -24.53 0.62
CA ALA A 304 -80.11 -24.59 1.62
C ALA A 304 -79.17 -25.78 1.44
N GLN A 305 -79.69 -26.95 1.04
CA GLN A 305 -78.85 -28.14 0.79
C GLN A 305 -77.89 -27.91 -0.38
N ILE A 306 -78.36 -27.26 -1.45
CA ILE A 306 -77.52 -26.93 -2.61
C ILE A 306 -76.49 -25.88 -2.21
N MET A 307 -76.90 -24.87 -1.46
CA MET A 307 -76.01 -23.83 -0.94
C MET A 307 -74.89 -24.45 -0.10
N GLN A 308 -75.20 -25.35 0.85
CA GLN A 308 -74.21 -26.04 1.67
C GLN A 308 -73.23 -26.88 0.83
N MET A 309 -73.71 -27.58 -0.21
CA MET A 309 -72.84 -28.35 -1.10
C MET A 309 -71.88 -27.44 -1.87
N GLN A 310 -72.36 -26.30 -2.37
CA GLN A 310 -71.52 -25.35 -3.09
C GLN A 310 -70.47 -24.72 -2.18
N THR A 311 -70.86 -24.27 -0.98
CA THR A 311 -69.94 -23.62 -0.05
C THR A 311 -68.93 -24.59 0.56
N SER A 312 -69.31 -25.86 0.82
CA SER A 312 -68.37 -26.91 1.21
C SER A 312 -67.35 -27.21 0.11
N HIS A 313 -67.78 -27.18 -1.16
CA HIS A 313 -66.85 -27.29 -2.29
C HIS A 313 -65.88 -26.10 -2.37
N ILE A 314 -66.37 -24.88 -2.16
CA ILE A 314 -65.54 -23.67 -2.12
C ILE A 314 -64.50 -23.75 -0.99
N ALA A 315 -64.91 -24.13 0.23
CA ALA A 315 -63.99 -24.31 1.35
C ALA A 315 -62.87 -25.34 1.04
N THR A 316 -63.21 -26.42 0.32
CA THR A 316 -62.23 -27.41 -0.13
C THR A 316 -61.27 -26.83 -1.18
N LEU A 317 -61.74 -25.91 -2.04
CA LEU A 317 -60.90 -25.22 -3.01
C LEU A 317 -59.96 -24.23 -2.31
N ASP A 318 -60.42 -23.55 -1.27
CA ASP A 318 -59.62 -22.63 -0.46
C ASP A 318 -58.44 -23.33 0.19
N GLU A 319 -58.68 -24.46 0.86
CA GLU A 319 -57.61 -25.28 1.48
C GLU A 319 -56.56 -25.73 0.44
N LYS A 320 -57.01 -26.03 -0.80
CA LYS A 320 -56.12 -26.37 -1.90
C LYS A 320 -55.29 -25.17 -2.36
N ILE A 321 -55.87 -23.97 -2.45
CA ILE A 321 -55.15 -22.75 -2.84
C ILE A 321 -54.06 -22.44 -1.80
N GLU A 322 -54.38 -22.48 -0.52
CA GLU A 322 -53.40 -22.28 0.57
C GLU A 322 -52.27 -23.31 0.50
N THR A 323 -52.63 -24.59 0.35
CA THR A 323 -51.65 -25.67 0.21
C THR A 323 -50.77 -25.48 -1.03
N MET A 324 -51.35 -25.07 -2.16
CA MET A 324 -50.60 -24.81 -3.39
C MET A 324 -49.66 -23.62 -3.23
N ASN A 325 -50.11 -22.53 -2.60
CA ASN A 325 -49.28 -21.36 -2.38
C ASN A 325 -48.11 -21.65 -1.42
N GLY A 326 -48.37 -22.38 -0.34
CA GLY A 326 -47.32 -22.87 0.57
C GLY A 326 -46.30 -23.76 -0.14
N LYS A 327 -46.76 -24.69 -1.00
CA LYS A 327 -45.88 -25.51 -1.84
C LYS A 327 -45.11 -24.69 -2.86
N MET A 328 -45.73 -23.68 -3.48
CA MET A 328 -45.09 -22.79 -4.44
C MET A 328 -43.96 -22.03 -3.78
N SER A 329 -44.19 -21.44 -2.59
CA SER A 329 -43.13 -20.77 -1.82
C SER A 329 -41.97 -21.73 -1.52
N GLN A 330 -42.27 -22.95 -1.07
CA GLN A 330 -41.23 -23.97 -0.85
C GLN A 330 -40.49 -24.36 -2.14
N PHE A 331 -41.18 -24.42 -3.28
CA PHE A 331 -40.55 -24.68 -4.58
C PHE A 331 -39.65 -23.53 -5.02
N LEU A 332 -40.08 -22.28 -4.82
CA LEU A 332 -39.27 -21.08 -5.10
C LEU A 332 -38.02 -21.04 -4.23
N ASP A 333 -38.14 -21.32 -2.93
CA ASP A 333 -36.98 -21.39 -2.01
C ASP A 333 -36.02 -22.51 -2.39
N ARG A 334 -36.56 -23.70 -2.72
CA ARG A 334 -35.75 -24.82 -3.23
C ARG A 334 -35.10 -24.48 -4.55
N TYR A 335 -35.80 -23.81 -5.46
CA TYR A 335 -35.28 -23.39 -6.75
C TYR A 335 -34.14 -22.38 -6.58
N ALA A 336 -34.31 -21.37 -5.73
CA ALA A 336 -33.25 -20.41 -5.40
C ALA A 336 -32.03 -21.14 -4.79
N THR A 337 -32.25 -22.03 -3.84
CA THR A 337 -31.19 -22.86 -3.24
C THR A 337 -30.49 -23.73 -4.29
N GLN A 338 -31.25 -24.36 -5.18
CA GLN A 338 -30.71 -25.16 -6.28
C GLN A 338 -29.92 -24.32 -7.27
N GLN A 339 -30.37 -23.11 -7.61
CA GLN A 339 -29.62 -22.20 -8.47
C GLN A 339 -28.28 -21.82 -7.82
N VAL A 340 -28.28 -21.46 -6.55
CA VAL A 340 -27.05 -21.14 -5.81
C VAL A 340 -26.09 -22.35 -5.80
N VAL A 341 -26.60 -23.54 -5.50
CA VAL A 341 -25.79 -24.78 -5.53
C VAL A 341 -25.31 -25.11 -6.94
N LEU A 342 -26.16 -24.98 -7.97
CA LEU A 342 -25.82 -25.26 -9.37
C LEU A 342 -24.75 -24.30 -9.86
N TYR A 343 -24.91 -22.99 -9.66
CA TYR A 343 -23.92 -21.99 -10.06
C TYR A 343 -22.61 -22.16 -9.30
N GLY A 344 -22.68 -22.43 -7.99
CA GLY A 344 -21.50 -22.77 -7.19
C GLY A 344 -20.79 -24.04 -7.71
N SER A 345 -21.55 -25.08 -8.04
CA SER A 345 -21.01 -26.33 -8.58
C SER A 345 -20.43 -26.16 -9.99
N LEU A 346 -21.08 -25.37 -10.85
CA LEU A 346 -20.61 -25.04 -12.20
C LEU A 346 -19.30 -24.25 -12.13
N LEU A 347 -19.18 -23.31 -11.19
CA LEU A 347 -17.94 -22.57 -10.95
C LEU A 347 -16.81 -23.53 -10.54
N VAL A 348 -17.07 -24.43 -9.59
CA VAL A 348 -16.09 -25.44 -9.18
C VAL A 348 -15.72 -26.36 -10.35
N LEU A 349 -16.70 -26.81 -11.13
CA LEU A 349 -16.46 -27.63 -12.32
C LEU A 349 -15.62 -26.87 -13.36
N LEU A 350 -15.89 -25.60 -13.62
CA LEU A 350 -15.11 -24.76 -14.53
C LEU A 350 -13.67 -24.58 -14.03
N LEU A 351 -13.46 -24.42 -12.73
CA LEU A 351 -12.12 -24.37 -12.14
C LEU A 351 -11.39 -25.71 -12.28
N VAL A 352 -12.09 -26.83 -12.05
CA VAL A 352 -11.54 -28.19 -12.21
C VAL A 352 -11.24 -28.49 -13.68
N VAL A 353 -12.13 -28.15 -14.61
CA VAL A 353 -11.92 -28.28 -16.05
C VAL A 353 -10.78 -27.37 -16.49
N GLY A 354 -10.70 -26.14 -16.00
CA GLY A 354 -9.57 -25.24 -16.25
C GLY A 354 -8.25 -25.83 -15.77
N LEU A 355 -8.23 -26.44 -14.57
CA LEU A 355 -7.08 -27.15 -14.03
C LEU A 355 -6.74 -28.39 -14.86
N LEU A 356 -7.73 -29.21 -15.23
CA LEU A 356 -7.57 -30.40 -16.06
C LEU A 356 -7.11 -30.06 -17.48
N VAL A 357 -7.57 -28.95 -18.06
CA VAL A 357 -7.09 -28.43 -19.34
C VAL A 357 -5.67 -27.93 -19.19
N ALA A 358 -5.32 -27.22 -18.12
CA ALA A 358 -3.93 -26.82 -17.86
C ALA A 358 -3.01 -28.04 -17.69
N VAL A 359 -3.45 -29.05 -16.95
CA VAL A 359 -2.74 -30.32 -16.76
C VAL A 359 -2.68 -31.10 -18.08
N TYR A 360 -3.77 -31.20 -18.84
CA TYR A 360 -3.82 -31.88 -20.13
C TYR A 360 -2.95 -31.18 -21.17
N LEU A 361 -2.99 -29.84 -21.24
CA LEU A 361 -2.12 -29.06 -22.11
C LEU A 361 -0.67 -29.30 -21.71
N SER A 362 -0.36 -29.24 -20.42
CA SER A 362 0.97 -29.57 -19.87
C SER A 362 1.41 -31.00 -20.18
N LEU A 363 0.52 -31.99 -20.04
CA LEU A 363 0.77 -33.39 -20.38
C LEU A 363 0.86 -33.62 -21.89
N ARG A 364 0.15 -32.84 -22.71
CA ARG A 364 0.19 -32.90 -24.17
C ARG A 364 1.45 -32.24 -24.70
N THR A 365 1.90 -31.10 -24.13
CA THR A 365 3.24 -30.59 -24.38
C THR A 365 4.27 -31.59 -23.89
N LYS A 366 4.13 -32.16 -22.69
CA LYS A 366 5.04 -33.19 -22.19
C LYS A 366 5.05 -34.46 -23.04
N ASN A 367 3.92 -34.88 -23.63
CA ASN A 367 3.82 -36.09 -24.46
C ASN A 367 4.21 -35.85 -25.92
N ARG A 368 3.93 -34.67 -26.48
CA ARG A 368 4.50 -34.23 -27.76
C ARG A 368 6.00 -34.10 -27.63
N LEU A 369 6.44 -33.41 -26.57
CA LEU A 369 7.84 -33.31 -26.21
C LEU A 369 8.41 -34.69 -25.92
N ASN A 370 7.73 -35.63 -25.26
CA ASN A 370 8.23 -36.99 -25.02
C ASN A 370 8.21 -37.88 -26.27
N ARG A 371 7.32 -37.66 -27.25
CA ARG A 371 7.31 -38.39 -28.53
C ARG A 371 8.36 -37.84 -29.48
N GLU A 372 8.53 -36.53 -29.52
CA GLU A 372 9.70 -35.89 -30.13
C GLU A 372 10.96 -36.30 -29.41
N LEU A 373 10.97 -36.33 -28.08
CA LEU A 373 12.06 -36.79 -27.24
C LEU A 373 12.28 -38.27 -27.44
N SER A 374 11.29 -39.12 -27.73
CA SER A 374 11.44 -40.57 -27.95
C SER A 374 11.95 -40.88 -29.35
N ARG A 375 11.47 -40.15 -30.37
CA ARG A 375 12.06 -40.20 -31.73
C ARG A 375 13.44 -39.58 -31.75
N GLN A 376 13.63 -38.50 -31.01
CA GLN A 376 14.93 -37.95 -30.68
C GLN A 376 15.68 -38.92 -29.78
N LYS A 377 15.09 -39.76 -28.92
CA LYS A 377 15.78 -40.68 -28.00
C LYS A 377 16.28 -41.89 -28.75
N GLU A 378 15.56 -42.33 -29.77
CA GLU A 378 15.94 -43.41 -30.68
C GLU A 378 17.05 -42.91 -31.63
N LYS A 379 16.86 -41.73 -32.25
CA LYS A 379 17.95 -41.02 -32.95
C LYS A 379 19.10 -40.66 -32.03
N LEU A 380 18.83 -40.33 -30.77
CA LEU A 380 19.79 -40.03 -29.72
C LEU A 380 20.33 -41.31 -29.12
N GLU A 381 19.78 -42.50 -29.33
CA GLU A 381 20.37 -43.76 -28.83
C GLU A 381 21.33 -44.31 -29.87
N GLU A 382 21.00 -44.19 -31.15
CA GLU A 382 21.96 -44.32 -32.25
C GLU A 382 23.04 -43.24 -32.18
N GLN A 383 22.65 -41.97 -32.07
CA GLN A 383 23.59 -40.88 -31.85
C GLN A 383 24.25 -40.96 -30.49
N LYS A 384 23.71 -41.62 -29.45
CA LYS A 384 24.38 -41.83 -28.13
C LYS A 384 25.24 -43.06 -28.16
N GLN A 385 25.04 -44.06 -29.02
CA GLN A 385 26.09 -45.05 -29.23
C GLN A 385 27.27 -44.40 -29.94
N GLN A 386 27.02 -43.63 -31.00
CA GLN A 386 28.04 -42.80 -31.65
C GLN A 386 28.61 -41.72 -30.71
N LEU A 387 27.78 -41.04 -29.94
CA LEU A 387 28.16 -40.03 -28.96
C LEU A 387 28.79 -40.68 -27.76
N THR A 388 28.54 -41.93 -27.37
CA THR A 388 29.20 -42.53 -26.19
C THR A 388 30.63 -42.88 -26.57
N GLN A 389 30.86 -43.35 -27.80
CA GLN A 389 32.19 -43.50 -28.37
C GLN A 389 32.89 -42.14 -28.53
N GLN A 390 32.21 -41.11 -29.08
CA GLN A 390 32.75 -39.75 -29.14
C GLN A 390 32.83 -39.07 -27.76
N LYS A 391 32.02 -39.46 -26.78
CA LYS A 391 31.95 -38.91 -25.42
C LYS A 391 33.00 -39.55 -24.54
N GLU A 392 33.41 -40.80 -24.75
CA GLU A 392 34.62 -41.31 -24.10
C GLU A 392 35.86 -40.58 -24.64
N GLN A 393 35.93 -40.34 -25.95
CA GLN A 393 36.97 -39.50 -26.55
C GLN A 393 36.91 -38.04 -26.09
N LEU A 394 35.71 -37.46 -26.02
CA LEU A 394 35.47 -36.09 -25.55
C LEU A 394 35.57 -35.98 -24.03
N ILE A 395 35.33 -37.04 -23.24
CA ILE A 395 35.56 -37.03 -21.78
C ILE A 395 37.06 -37.02 -21.54
N GLN A 396 37.85 -37.83 -22.25
CA GLN A 396 39.31 -37.73 -22.17
C GLN A 396 39.80 -36.34 -22.60
N GLN A 397 39.29 -35.81 -23.72
CA GLN A 397 39.67 -34.47 -24.18
C GLN A 397 39.16 -33.36 -23.25
N LYS A 398 37.98 -33.51 -22.66
CA LYS A 398 37.35 -32.54 -21.76
C LYS A 398 37.97 -32.58 -20.38
N GLU A 399 38.36 -33.74 -19.86
CA GLU A 399 39.14 -33.83 -18.61
C GLU A 399 40.51 -33.18 -18.81
N GLN A 400 41.17 -33.41 -19.96
CA GLN A 400 42.39 -32.68 -20.33
C GLN A 400 42.14 -31.18 -20.50
N LEU A 401 41.03 -30.77 -21.12
CA LEU A 401 40.70 -29.35 -21.32
C LEU A 401 40.30 -28.66 -20.02
N GLU A 402 39.57 -29.33 -19.13
CA GLU A 402 39.15 -28.79 -17.82
C GLU A 402 40.32 -28.73 -16.85
N GLN A 403 41.27 -29.67 -16.95
CA GLN A 403 42.52 -29.60 -16.22
C GLN A 403 43.39 -28.47 -16.77
N LEU A 404 43.57 -28.38 -18.09
CA LEU A 404 44.32 -27.29 -18.74
C LEU A 404 43.67 -25.92 -18.53
N SER A 405 42.33 -25.83 -18.54
CA SER A 405 41.60 -24.59 -18.30
C SER A 405 41.68 -24.17 -16.84
N ARG A 406 41.66 -25.12 -15.89
CA ARG A 406 41.91 -24.82 -14.48
C ARG A 406 43.35 -24.40 -14.25
N GLU A 407 44.32 -25.09 -14.85
CA GLU A 407 45.73 -24.68 -14.82
C GLU A 407 45.95 -23.32 -15.48
N LEU A 408 45.22 -23.01 -16.56
CA LEU A 408 45.30 -21.72 -17.25
C LEU A 408 44.65 -20.60 -16.44
N GLU A 409 43.47 -20.84 -15.84
CA GLU A 409 42.79 -19.89 -14.95
C GLU A 409 43.61 -19.67 -13.66
N GLU A 410 44.14 -20.73 -13.06
CA GLU A 410 45.05 -20.64 -11.92
C GLU A 410 46.33 -19.91 -12.30
N ALA A 411 46.92 -20.17 -13.47
CA ALA A 411 48.11 -19.46 -13.94
C ALA A 411 47.83 -17.99 -14.26
N THR A 412 46.69 -17.66 -14.87
CA THR A 412 46.30 -16.26 -15.13
C THR A 412 45.95 -15.53 -13.84
N HIS A 413 45.23 -16.16 -12.92
CA HIS A 413 44.93 -15.60 -11.60
C HIS A 413 46.21 -15.44 -10.75
N ALA A 414 47.08 -16.45 -10.72
CA ALA A 414 48.37 -16.37 -10.05
C ALA A 414 49.25 -15.25 -10.64
N LYS A 415 49.24 -15.08 -11.97
CA LYS A 415 49.92 -13.97 -12.64
C LYS A 415 49.33 -12.61 -12.23
N LEU A 416 48.00 -12.49 -12.11
CA LEU A 416 47.32 -11.26 -11.68
C LEU A 416 47.64 -10.90 -10.22
N VAL A 417 47.64 -11.90 -9.32
CA VAL A 417 48.02 -11.72 -7.91
C VAL A 417 49.50 -11.37 -7.80
N PHE A 418 50.38 -12.05 -8.55
CA PHE A 418 51.82 -11.78 -8.57
C PHE A 418 52.14 -10.33 -8.93
N PHE A 419 51.59 -9.79 -10.03
CA PHE A 419 51.90 -8.40 -10.42
C PHE A 419 51.32 -7.34 -9.47
N THR A 420 50.18 -7.64 -8.82
CA THR A 420 49.60 -6.75 -7.80
C THR A 420 50.47 -6.71 -6.54
N ASN A 421 50.90 -7.89 -6.08
CA ASN A 421 51.74 -8.02 -4.89
C ASN A 421 53.15 -7.45 -5.14
N VAL A 422 53.76 -7.72 -6.30
CA VAL A 422 55.07 -7.17 -6.65
C VAL A 422 55.05 -5.64 -6.70
N SER A 423 53.98 -5.04 -7.22
CA SER A 423 53.84 -3.57 -7.24
C SER A 423 53.74 -2.98 -5.84
N HIS A 424 53.04 -3.68 -4.93
CA HIS A 424 52.96 -3.32 -3.52
C HIS A 424 54.33 -3.46 -2.82
N ASP A 425 55.01 -4.58 -3.03
CA ASP A 425 56.30 -4.90 -2.43
C ASP A 425 57.41 -3.94 -2.88
N PHE A 426 57.28 -3.30 -4.05
CA PHE A 426 58.17 -2.21 -4.45
C PHE A 426 57.76 -0.85 -3.88
N ARG A 427 56.47 -0.53 -3.76
CA ARG A 427 56.00 0.79 -3.26
C ARG A 427 56.29 1.00 -1.77
N THR A 428 56.15 -0.04 -0.95
CA THR A 428 56.43 0.00 0.48
C THR A 428 57.87 0.43 0.82
N PRO A 429 58.93 -0.24 0.33
CA PRO A 429 60.30 0.21 0.57
C PRO A 429 60.60 1.55 -0.07
N LEU A 430 60.00 1.87 -1.24
CA LEU A 430 60.17 3.20 -1.84
C LEU A 430 59.54 4.31 -0.99
N THR A 431 58.47 4.04 -0.23
CA THR A 431 57.89 4.99 0.74
C THR A 431 58.87 5.29 1.87
N LEU A 432 59.52 4.24 2.39
CA LEU A 432 60.49 4.34 3.47
C LEU A 432 61.83 4.96 3.03
N ILE A 433 62.08 5.13 1.73
CA ILE A 433 63.28 5.77 1.19
C ILE A 433 62.99 7.19 0.69
N ALA A 434 61.88 7.39 -0.03
CA ALA A 434 61.60 8.64 -0.73
C ALA A 434 61.36 9.83 0.22
N ASP A 435 60.52 9.66 1.25
CA ASP A 435 60.18 10.75 2.17
C ASP A 435 61.37 11.15 3.06
N PRO A 436 62.13 10.22 3.68
CA PRO A 436 63.34 10.58 4.43
C PRO A 436 64.42 11.27 3.59
N VAL A 437 64.64 10.83 2.34
CA VAL A 437 65.58 11.51 1.42
C VAL A 437 65.11 12.94 1.11
N ASN A 438 63.80 13.16 0.93
CA ASN A 438 63.25 14.50 0.70
C ASN A 438 63.34 15.38 1.96
N GLN A 439 63.09 14.84 3.16
CA GLN A 439 63.24 15.58 4.42
C GLN A 439 64.70 16.00 4.64
N LEU A 440 65.67 15.11 4.39
CA LEU A 440 67.08 15.45 4.47
C LEU A 440 67.48 16.48 3.41
N LEU A 441 67.00 16.39 2.17
CA LEU A 441 67.27 17.42 1.15
C LEU A 441 66.68 18.80 1.49
N ALA A 442 65.61 18.85 2.29
CA ALA A 442 65.01 20.10 2.76
C ALA A 442 65.78 20.72 3.94
N ASP A 443 66.66 19.96 4.60
CA ASP A 443 67.53 20.46 5.65
C ASP A 443 68.69 21.28 5.05
N LYS A 444 68.63 22.59 5.27
CA LYS A 444 69.62 23.55 4.76
C LYS A 444 70.96 23.50 5.48
N SER A 445 71.11 22.68 6.53
CA SER A 445 72.35 22.53 7.31
C SER A 445 73.36 21.54 6.70
N LEU A 446 72.96 20.77 5.68
CA LEU A 446 73.81 19.75 5.05
C LEU A 446 74.83 20.36 4.06
N GLY A 447 76.07 19.83 4.07
CA GLY A 447 77.12 20.23 3.12
C GLY A 447 76.91 19.72 1.68
N GLU A 448 77.65 20.27 0.72
CA GLU A 448 77.46 20.00 -0.74
C GLU A 448 77.53 18.51 -1.13
N ARG A 449 78.46 17.74 -0.56
CA ARG A 449 78.68 16.34 -0.96
C ARG A 449 77.56 15.38 -0.48
N PRO A 450 77.10 15.44 0.79
CA PRO A 450 75.87 14.76 1.20
C PRO A 450 74.66 15.15 0.35
N HIS A 451 74.51 16.45 0.02
CA HIS A 451 73.41 16.94 -0.80
C HIS A 451 73.42 16.34 -2.22
N GLN A 452 74.58 16.27 -2.87
CA GLN A 452 74.74 15.61 -4.19
C GLN A 452 74.41 14.11 -4.15
N LEU A 453 74.78 13.40 -3.08
CA LEU A 453 74.47 11.97 -2.92
C LEU A 453 72.96 11.76 -2.71
N LEU A 454 72.30 12.62 -1.95
CA LEU A 454 70.86 12.57 -1.75
C LEU A 454 70.08 12.89 -3.05
N GLU A 455 70.54 13.85 -3.85
CA GLU A 455 69.97 14.11 -5.20
C GLU A 455 70.11 12.90 -6.13
N LEU A 456 71.25 12.19 -6.08
CA LEU A 456 71.43 10.94 -6.82
C LEU A 456 70.47 9.84 -6.34
N MET A 457 70.28 9.70 -5.03
CA MET A 457 69.33 8.74 -4.45
C MET A 457 67.89 9.07 -4.87
N LYS A 458 67.47 10.33 -4.77
CA LYS A 458 66.17 10.83 -5.22
C LYS A 458 65.93 10.52 -6.70
N LYS A 459 66.93 10.75 -7.56
CA LYS A 459 66.85 10.40 -8.98
C LYS A 459 66.60 8.91 -9.20
N ASN A 460 67.32 8.03 -8.49
CA ASN A 460 67.14 6.59 -8.63
C ASN A 460 65.78 6.10 -8.10
N VAL A 461 65.30 6.68 -6.98
CA VAL A 461 63.95 6.42 -6.45
C VAL A 461 62.88 6.80 -7.48
N ASN A 462 63.00 7.96 -8.13
CA ASN A 462 62.07 8.40 -9.17
C ASN A 462 62.09 7.49 -10.41
N ILE A 463 63.27 6.99 -10.80
CA ILE A 463 63.39 6.01 -11.89
C ILE A 463 62.63 4.73 -11.53
N LEU A 464 62.83 4.20 -10.32
CA LEU A 464 62.14 2.99 -9.86
C LEU A 464 60.62 3.19 -9.81
N LEU A 465 60.15 4.33 -9.30
CA LEU A 465 58.72 4.67 -9.29
C LEU A 465 58.13 4.72 -10.70
N ARG A 466 58.85 5.33 -11.66
CA ARG A 466 58.42 5.37 -13.06
C ARG A 466 58.32 3.97 -13.67
N LEU A 467 59.28 3.08 -13.39
CA LEU A 467 59.27 1.71 -13.88
C LEU A 467 58.10 0.90 -13.31
N VAL A 468 57.83 1.04 -12.01
CA VAL A 468 56.66 0.41 -11.36
C VAL A 468 55.35 0.91 -11.97
N ASN A 469 55.23 2.22 -12.22
CA ASN A 469 54.04 2.80 -12.84
C ASN A 469 53.85 2.34 -14.30
N GLN A 470 54.91 2.19 -15.09
CA GLN A 470 54.82 1.68 -16.46
C GLN A 470 54.31 0.23 -16.53
N ILE A 471 54.68 -0.62 -15.57
CA ILE A 471 54.16 -1.99 -15.46
C ILE A 471 52.65 -1.97 -15.16
N LEU A 472 52.19 -1.02 -14.36
CA LEU A 472 50.77 -0.89 -14.01
C LEU A 472 49.93 -0.32 -15.15
N ASP A 473 50.41 0.68 -15.88
CA ASP A 473 49.74 1.22 -17.06
C ASP A 473 49.53 0.15 -18.12
N PHE A 474 50.56 -0.69 -18.33
CA PHE A 474 50.48 -1.83 -19.22
C PHE A 474 49.35 -2.80 -18.80
N ARG A 475 49.22 -3.09 -17.50
CA ARG A 475 48.11 -3.91 -16.98
C ARG A 475 46.74 -3.28 -17.24
N LYS A 476 46.60 -1.97 -17.06
CA LYS A 476 45.32 -1.26 -17.32
C LYS A 476 44.90 -1.41 -18.78
N VAL A 477 45.85 -1.29 -19.69
CA VAL A 477 45.62 -1.49 -21.13
C VAL A 477 45.21 -2.94 -21.43
N GLU A 478 45.93 -3.95 -20.92
CA GLU A 478 45.59 -5.37 -21.18
C GLU A 478 44.18 -5.75 -20.70
N ASN A 479 43.77 -5.20 -19.58
CA ASN A 479 42.46 -5.48 -18.98
C ASN A 479 41.35 -4.58 -19.52
N GLY A 480 41.63 -3.72 -20.51
CA GLY A 480 40.67 -2.78 -21.09
C GLY A 480 40.17 -1.71 -20.11
N ARG A 481 40.89 -1.47 -19.00
CA ARG A 481 40.54 -0.51 -17.93
C ARG A 481 41.29 0.83 -18.04
N MET A 482 41.96 1.07 -19.16
CA MET A 482 42.61 2.35 -19.43
C MET A 482 41.59 3.28 -20.10
N GLU A 483 41.30 4.42 -19.48
CA GLU A 483 40.35 5.40 -20.01
C GLU A 483 41.04 6.43 -20.92
N LEU A 484 40.30 6.93 -21.92
CA LEU A 484 40.76 7.90 -22.91
C LEU A 484 40.02 9.24 -22.71
N HIS A 485 40.75 10.31 -22.43
CA HIS A 485 40.17 11.63 -22.16
C HIS A 485 40.41 12.53 -23.36
N LEU A 486 39.40 12.65 -24.23
CA LEU A 486 39.52 13.39 -25.48
C LEU A 486 39.27 14.90 -25.27
N GLU A 487 40.26 15.73 -25.60
CA GLU A 487 40.17 17.18 -25.62
C GLU A 487 40.64 17.76 -26.97
N PRO A 488 40.22 19.00 -27.34
CA PRO A 488 40.75 19.67 -28.53
C PRO A 488 42.26 19.88 -28.40
N PHE A 489 43.03 19.14 -29.19
CA PHE A 489 44.48 19.10 -29.13
C PHE A 489 45.09 19.53 -30.47
N GLU A 490 46.05 20.46 -30.42
CA GLU A 490 46.74 20.96 -31.61
C GLU A 490 48.12 20.28 -31.70
N LEU A 491 48.28 19.37 -32.67
CA LEU A 491 49.46 18.51 -32.77
C LEU A 491 50.74 19.30 -33.11
N LEU A 492 50.64 20.31 -33.98
CA LEU A 492 51.81 20.98 -34.55
C LEU A 492 52.59 21.80 -33.50
N SER A 493 51.89 22.60 -32.71
CA SER A 493 52.43 23.44 -31.63
C SER A 493 52.98 22.58 -30.50
N SER A 494 52.25 21.54 -30.12
CA SER A 494 52.67 20.59 -29.08
C SER A 494 53.95 19.85 -29.48
N PHE A 495 54.01 19.29 -30.70
CA PHE A 495 55.20 18.57 -31.17
C PHE A 495 56.41 19.50 -31.31
N ARG A 496 56.20 20.75 -31.73
CA ARG A 496 57.25 21.78 -31.75
C ARG A 496 57.79 22.07 -30.35
N GLY A 497 56.91 22.25 -29.36
CA GLY A 497 57.32 22.49 -27.97
C GLY A 497 58.08 21.30 -27.37
N TRP A 498 57.65 20.08 -27.66
CA TRP A 498 58.30 18.87 -27.13
C TRP A 498 59.68 18.60 -27.72
N ASN A 499 60.00 19.12 -28.91
CA ASN A 499 61.33 19.00 -29.50
C ASN A 499 62.42 19.67 -28.67
N ASP A 500 62.10 20.77 -27.97
CA ASP A 500 63.08 21.51 -27.17
C ASP A 500 63.65 20.66 -26.03
N SER A 501 62.84 19.76 -25.46
CA SER A 501 63.23 18.81 -24.40
C SER A 501 64.36 17.86 -24.84
N PHE A 502 64.54 17.65 -26.15
CA PHE A 502 65.57 16.76 -26.71
C PHE A 502 66.78 17.50 -27.28
N ARG A 503 66.77 18.84 -27.32
CA ARG A 503 67.82 19.65 -27.96
C ARG A 503 69.22 19.34 -27.41
N MET A 504 69.36 19.25 -26.08
CA MET A 504 70.65 18.95 -25.46
C MET A 504 71.14 17.53 -25.76
N ALA A 505 70.23 16.55 -25.83
CA ALA A 505 70.58 15.18 -26.16
C ALA A 505 71.01 15.03 -27.63
N LEU A 506 70.34 15.75 -28.54
CA LEU A 506 70.68 15.81 -29.96
C LEU A 506 72.04 16.48 -30.20
N LEU A 507 72.29 17.63 -29.54
CA LEU A 507 73.58 18.34 -29.61
C LEU A 507 74.74 17.49 -29.10
N LYS A 508 74.55 16.79 -27.98
CA LYS A 508 75.58 15.93 -27.37
C LYS A 508 76.03 14.79 -28.28
N LYS A 509 75.14 14.26 -29.13
CA LYS A 509 75.44 13.21 -30.11
C LYS A 509 75.67 13.75 -31.53
N HIS A 510 75.73 15.07 -31.70
CA HIS A 510 75.84 15.73 -33.02
C HIS A 510 74.81 15.22 -34.05
N ILE A 511 73.59 14.89 -33.62
CA ILE A 511 72.53 14.36 -34.51
C ILE A 511 71.87 15.51 -35.26
N SER A 512 71.80 15.39 -36.59
CA SER A 512 71.03 16.32 -37.43
C SER A 512 69.52 16.06 -37.25
N PHE A 513 68.81 17.02 -36.68
CA PHE A 513 67.36 16.94 -36.45
C PHE A 513 66.59 17.87 -37.39
N SER A 514 65.54 17.35 -38.04
CA SER A 514 64.62 18.16 -38.86
C SER A 514 63.17 17.82 -38.54
N PHE A 515 62.34 18.85 -38.33
CA PHE A 515 60.89 18.73 -38.16
C PHE A 515 60.19 19.37 -39.36
N GLU A 516 59.47 18.57 -40.14
CA GLU A 516 58.75 18.99 -41.35
C GLU A 516 57.24 18.83 -41.10
N ALA A 517 56.45 19.84 -41.45
CA ALA A 517 54.99 19.76 -41.38
C ALA A 517 54.37 20.30 -42.67
N THR A 518 53.22 19.76 -43.10
CA THR A 518 52.49 20.28 -44.26
C THR A 518 52.09 21.75 -44.00
N PRO A 519 52.51 22.70 -44.87
CA PRO A 519 52.15 24.11 -44.71
C PRO A 519 50.63 24.32 -44.76
N ASP A 520 50.15 25.39 -44.10
CA ASP A 520 48.77 25.88 -44.18
C ASP A 520 47.67 24.84 -43.87
N THR A 521 48.00 23.86 -43.03
CA THR A 521 47.10 22.75 -42.63
C THR A 521 46.73 22.87 -41.15
N ASP A 522 45.46 22.62 -40.84
CA ASP A 522 44.95 22.57 -39.45
C ASP A 522 45.13 21.15 -38.87
N PHE A 523 46.02 21.02 -37.89
CA PHE A 523 46.34 19.75 -37.21
C PHE A 523 45.62 19.60 -35.86
N ARG A 524 44.47 20.25 -35.69
CA ARG A 524 43.63 20.06 -34.51
C ARG A 524 42.86 18.73 -34.59
N MET A 525 42.89 17.95 -33.52
CA MET A 525 42.10 16.72 -33.36
C MET A 525 41.59 16.58 -31.92
N MET A 526 40.57 15.75 -31.71
CA MET A 526 40.23 15.29 -30.37
C MET A 526 41.25 14.22 -29.96
N ALA A 527 42.08 14.52 -28.96
CA ALA A 527 43.08 13.58 -28.45
C ALA A 527 43.26 13.75 -26.94
N ASP A 528 43.87 12.74 -26.31
CA ASP A 528 44.31 12.80 -24.93
C ASP A 528 45.75 13.33 -24.90
N SER A 529 45.93 14.56 -24.40
CA SER A 529 47.23 15.26 -24.41
C SER A 529 48.33 14.45 -23.73
N GLU A 530 48.05 13.84 -22.57
CA GLU A 530 49.02 13.05 -21.81
C GLU A 530 49.47 11.81 -22.60
N LYS A 531 48.52 11.08 -23.18
CA LYS A 531 48.84 9.89 -23.97
C LYS A 531 49.54 10.25 -25.28
N MET A 532 49.16 11.36 -25.91
CA MET A 532 49.81 11.88 -27.13
C MET A 532 51.26 12.29 -26.86
N GLU A 533 51.53 12.96 -25.73
CA GLU A 533 52.89 13.27 -25.27
C GLU A 533 53.70 12.00 -25.08
N ARG A 534 53.13 10.97 -24.43
CA ARG A 534 53.80 9.70 -24.21
C ARG A 534 54.10 8.95 -25.51
N ILE A 535 53.22 9.00 -26.52
CA ILE A 535 53.49 8.45 -27.86
C ILE A 535 54.72 9.16 -28.45
N TYR A 536 54.69 10.49 -28.46
CA TYR A 536 55.75 11.33 -29.04
C TYR A 536 57.11 11.10 -28.36
N PHE A 537 57.15 11.21 -27.04
CA PHE A 537 58.38 11.07 -26.26
C PHE A 537 58.97 9.65 -26.36
N ASN A 538 58.15 8.60 -26.40
CA ASN A 538 58.68 7.24 -26.56
C ASN A 538 59.31 7.03 -27.95
N LEU A 539 58.67 7.49 -29.02
CA LEU A 539 59.22 7.35 -30.37
C LEU A 539 60.47 8.21 -30.57
N LEU A 540 60.46 9.47 -30.10
CA LEU A 540 61.59 10.37 -30.26
C LEU A 540 62.78 10.00 -29.36
N SER A 541 62.53 9.58 -28.12
CA SER A 541 63.63 9.11 -27.24
C SER A 541 64.29 7.83 -27.77
N ASN A 542 63.52 6.93 -28.37
CA ASN A 542 64.07 5.78 -29.09
C ASN A 542 64.91 6.23 -30.29
N ALA A 543 64.41 7.15 -31.12
CA ALA A 543 65.17 7.69 -32.25
C ALA A 543 66.53 8.27 -31.79
N VAL A 544 66.56 9.07 -30.73
CA VAL A 544 67.81 9.64 -30.17
C VAL A 544 68.74 8.56 -29.60
N LYS A 545 68.17 7.54 -28.95
CA LYS A 545 68.94 6.44 -28.36
C LYS A 545 69.65 5.62 -29.43
N TYR A 546 68.94 5.22 -30.48
CA TYR A 546 69.40 4.27 -31.50
C TYR A 546 70.06 4.93 -32.72
N THR A 547 70.07 6.25 -32.82
CA THR A 547 70.86 6.96 -33.83
C THR A 547 72.33 7.08 -33.38
N PRO A 548 73.29 6.69 -34.23
CA PRO A 548 74.71 6.87 -33.96
C PRO A 548 75.10 8.36 -33.98
N GLU A 549 76.29 8.67 -33.48
CA GLU A 549 76.83 10.03 -33.52
C GLU A 549 76.94 10.53 -34.98
N ASN A 550 76.58 11.79 -35.24
CA ASN A 550 76.46 12.37 -36.59
C ASN A 550 75.35 11.77 -37.48
N GLY A 551 74.44 10.99 -36.92
CA GLY A 551 73.26 10.51 -37.64
C GLY A 551 72.20 11.58 -37.89
N LYS A 552 71.09 11.18 -38.48
CA LYS A 552 69.95 12.04 -38.83
C LYS A 552 68.65 11.49 -38.23
N ILE A 553 67.88 12.38 -37.61
CA ILE A 553 66.50 12.14 -37.18
C ILE A 553 65.59 13.12 -37.91
N MET A 554 64.49 12.62 -38.46
CA MET A 554 63.49 13.43 -39.16
C MET A 554 62.11 13.10 -38.63
N VAL A 555 61.39 14.14 -38.22
CA VAL A 555 59.99 14.03 -37.79
C VAL A 555 59.14 14.71 -38.85
N ARG A 556 58.10 14.02 -39.33
CA ARG A 556 57.12 14.57 -40.28
C ARG A 556 55.72 14.51 -39.73
N LEU A 557 54.95 15.57 -39.97
CA LEU A 557 53.52 15.65 -39.70
C LEU A 557 52.78 16.05 -40.98
N GLU A 558 51.95 15.14 -41.47
CA GLU A 558 51.25 15.26 -42.75
C GLU A 558 49.75 15.07 -42.57
N ALA A 559 48.93 15.79 -43.35
CA ALA A 559 47.48 15.54 -43.41
C ALA A 559 47.11 14.84 -44.70
N GLU A 560 46.34 13.76 -44.57
CA GLU A 560 45.70 13.02 -45.66
C GLU A 560 44.19 13.26 -45.64
N ALA A 561 43.48 12.84 -46.68
CA ALA A 561 42.05 13.13 -46.87
C ALA A 561 41.14 12.77 -45.67
N THR A 562 41.55 11.78 -44.86
CA THR A 562 40.77 11.32 -43.69
C THR A 562 41.61 11.12 -42.42
N ASN A 563 42.94 11.31 -42.46
CA ASN A 563 43.84 10.95 -41.37
C ASN A 563 45.00 11.94 -41.23
N PHE A 564 45.53 12.10 -40.02
CA PHE A 564 46.83 12.73 -39.76
C PHE A 564 47.92 11.66 -39.67
N ARG A 565 49.02 11.86 -40.39
CA ARG A 565 50.18 10.98 -40.42
C ARG A 565 51.34 11.64 -39.70
N PHE A 566 51.77 11.03 -38.60
CA PHE A 566 52.96 11.40 -37.84
C PHE A 566 54.04 10.34 -38.08
N SER A 567 55.21 10.72 -38.58
CA SER A 567 56.32 9.77 -38.76
C SER A 567 57.63 10.25 -38.14
N VAL A 568 58.40 9.30 -37.61
CA VAL A 568 59.72 9.51 -37.01
C VAL A 568 60.71 8.58 -37.70
N PHE A 569 61.60 9.16 -38.50
CA PHE A 569 62.72 8.49 -39.14
C PHE A 569 64.00 8.68 -38.33
N ASN A 570 64.80 7.62 -38.21
CA ASN A 570 66.14 7.69 -37.63
C ASN A 570 67.13 6.85 -38.45
N SER A 571 68.32 7.41 -38.72
CA SER A 571 69.34 6.76 -39.55
C SER A 571 70.17 5.73 -38.78
N GLY A 572 70.68 4.71 -39.48
CA GLY A 572 71.72 3.81 -38.95
C GLY A 572 71.22 2.67 -38.06
N SER A 573 69.92 2.60 -37.76
CA SER A 573 69.29 1.43 -37.15
C SER A 573 68.61 0.59 -38.24
N HIS A 574 69.10 -0.62 -38.47
CA HIS A 574 68.43 -1.61 -39.30
C HIS A 574 67.63 -2.56 -38.40
N ILE A 575 66.34 -2.69 -38.65
CA ILE A 575 65.44 -3.66 -38.00
C ILE A 575 65.13 -4.72 -39.04
N SER A 576 65.48 -5.98 -38.76
CA SER A 576 65.28 -7.02 -39.77
C SER A 576 63.78 -7.22 -40.04
N PRO A 577 63.37 -7.65 -41.27
CA PRO A 577 61.95 -7.82 -41.61
C PRO A 577 61.19 -8.78 -40.70
N LYS A 578 61.89 -9.70 -40.01
CA LYS A 578 61.30 -10.62 -39.02
C LYS A 578 61.02 -9.96 -37.68
N GLU A 579 61.71 -8.86 -37.37
CA GLU A 579 61.67 -8.17 -36.08
C GLU A 579 60.77 -6.93 -36.10
N VAL A 580 60.45 -6.40 -37.29
CA VAL A 580 59.59 -5.21 -37.46
C VAL A 580 58.21 -5.36 -36.78
N ASP A 581 57.63 -6.56 -36.77
CA ASP A 581 56.39 -6.83 -36.04
C ASP A 581 56.66 -7.10 -34.54
N ALA A 582 57.81 -7.74 -34.23
CA ALA A 582 58.18 -8.15 -32.88
C ALA A 582 58.56 -6.98 -31.96
N ILE A 583 59.04 -5.84 -32.49
CA ILE A 583 59.39 -4.66 -31.66
C ILE A 583 58.19 -4.02 -30.94
N PHE A 584 56.97 -4.31 -31.40
CA PHE A 584 55.75 -3.91 -30.70
C PHE A 584 55.28 -4.97 -29.68
N GLU A 585 55.95 -6.13 -29.63
CA GLU A 585 55.75 -7.13 -28.58
C GLU A 585 56.42 -6.71 -27.27
N ARG A 586 55.92 -7.27 -26.17
CA ARG A 586 56.27 -6.85 -24.81
C ARG A 586 57.61 -7.44 -24.43
N PHE A 587 58.42 -6.66 -23.72
CA PHE A 587 59.76 -7.04 -23.26
C PHE A 587 60.72 -7.41 -24.39
N TYR A 588 60.31 -7.21 -25.64
CA TYR A 588 61.15 -7.48 -26.79
C TYR A 588 62.24 -6.42 -26.88
N GLN A 589 63.48 -6.87 -26.98
CA GLN A 589 64.67 -6.03 -27.13
C GLN A 589 65.60 -6.66 -28.16
N ILE A 590 66.01 -5.86 -29.12
CA ILE A 590 67.02 -6.25 -30.10
C ILE A 590 68.38 -6.23 -29.37
N ASP A 591 69.06 -7.38 -29.34
CA ASP A 591 70.40 -7.62 -28.77
C ASP A 591 70.61 -7.48 -27.25
N GLY A 592 69.57 -7.64 -26.41
CA GLY A 592 69.67 -8.00 -24.97
C GLY A 592 70.54 -7.14 -24.02
N HIS A 593 71.23 -6.11 -24.52
CA HIS A 593 72.28 -5.35 -23.81
C HIS A 593 72.09 -3.83 -23.94
N GLN A 594 70.86 -3.34 -24.15
CA GLN A 594 70.60 -1.90 -24.22
C GLN A 594 69.52 -1.42 -23.26
N ALA A 595 69.90 -0.53 -22.34
CA ALA A 595 69.12 0.10 -21.27
C ALA A 595 67.69 0.55 -21.67
N GLY A 596 66.72 -0.36 -21.56
CA GLY A 596 65.31 -0.13 -21.79
C GLY A 596 64.50 -1.25 -21.15
N THR A 597 63.20 -1.06 -20.97
CA THR A 597 62.32 -2.08 -20.38
C THR A 597 61.62 -2.96 -21.42
N GLY A 598 61.68 -2.59 -22.71
CA GLY A 598 60.95 -3.28 -23.77
C GLY A 598 59.43 -3.10 -23.69
N ILE A 599 58.92 -2.17 -22.87
CA ILE A 599 57.48 -1.91 -22.70
C ILE A 599 57.02 -0.69 -23.51
N GLY A 600 57.94 0.25 -23.81
CA GLY A 600 57.62 1.55 -24.39
C GLY A 600 56.85 1.47 -25.72
N LEU A 601 57.33 0.72 -26.70
CA LEU A 601 56.68 0.61 -28.01
C LEU A 601 55.34 -0.15 -27.97
N ALA A 602 55.21 -1.13 -27.07
CA ALA A 602 53.95 -1.81 -26.83
C ALA A 602 52.88 -0.85 -26.26
N LEU A 603 53.26 0.06 -25.35
CA LEU A 603 52.38 1.12 -24.85
C LEU A 603 52.04 2.16 -25.91
N VAL A 604 53.00 2.53 -26.76
CA VAL A 604 52.75 3.44 -27.90
C VAL A 604 51.68 2.83 -28.81
N ARG A 605 51.82 1.55 -29.18
CA ARG A 605 50.83 0.85 -30.00
C ARG A 605 49.45 0.86 -29.35
N ALA A 606 49.37 0.53 -28.06
CA ALA A 606 48.11 0.58 -27.34
C ALA A 606 47.49 1.98 -27.32
N PHE A 607 48.25 3.03 -27.06
CA PHE A 607 47.71 4.40 -27.04
C PHE A 607 47.26 4.86 -28.43
N VAL A 608 47.98 4.49 -29.48
CA VAL A 608 47.59 4.78 -30.87
C VAL A 608 46.28 4.06 -31.23
N GLU A 609 46.18 2.77 -30.91
CA GLU A 609 44.96 1.97 -31.14
C GLU A 609 43.77 2.53 -30.35
N MET A 610 43.98 2.97 -29.10
CA MET A 610 42.93 3.62 -28.29
C MET A 610 42.42 4.92 -28.93
N HIS A 611 43.26 5.69 -29.61
CA HIS A 611 42.83 6.88 -30.37
C HIS A 611 42.20 6.53 -31.73
N GLY A 612 41.91 5.26 -32.01
CA GLY A 612 41.39 4.79 -33.29
C GLY A 612 42.42 4.84 -34.42
N GLY A 613 43.70 4.96 -34.08
CA GLY A 613 44.81 5.06 -35.01
C GLY A 613 45.52 3.73 -35.25
N GLN A 614 46.54 3.77 -36.11
CA GLN A 614 47.42 2.63 -36.39
C GLN A 614 48.89 3.05 -36.37
N ILE A 615 49.75 2.25 -35.76
CA ILE A 615 51.21 2.42 -35.83
C ILE A 615 51.84 1.30 -36.67
N THR A 616 52.79 1.66 -37.53
CA THR A 616 53.59 0.73 -38.32
C THR A 616 55.06 1.13 -38.24
N ALA A 617 55.95 0.16 -38.43
CA ALA A 617 57.38 0.39 -38.58
C ALA A 617 57.84 -0.12 -39.94
N HIS A 618 58.76 0.60 -40.56
CA HIS A 618 59.44 0.18 -41.79
C HIS A 618 60.93 0.47 -41.63
N SER A 619 61.78 -0.52 -41.88
CA SER A 619 63.22 -0.36 -41.84
C SER A 619 63.87 -0.88 -43.12
N ASP A 620 64.84 -0.12 -43.61
CA ASP A 620 65.71 -0.47 -44.73
C ASP A 620 67.18 -0.36 -44.30
N GLU A 621 68.12 -0.48 -45.25
CA GLU A 621 69.56 -0.32 -44.95
C GLU A 621 69.95 1.12 -44.57
N LYS A 622 69.05 2.10 -44.75
CA LYS A 622 69.31 3.53 -44.47
C LYS A 622 68.83 3.94 -43.08
N GLY A 623 67.82 3.27 -42.54
CA GLY A 623 67.34 3.51 -41.18
C GLY A 623 65.99 2.86 -40.87
N ALA A 624 65.33 3.35 -39.82
CA ALA A 624 64.00 2.93 -39.41
C ALA A 624 63.04 4.12 -39.41
N THR A 625 61.80 3.90 -39.85
CA THR A 625 60.72 4.87 -39.81
C THR A 625 59.54 4.27 -39.05
N PHE A 626 59.12 4.95 -38.00
CA PHE A 626 57.88 4.67 -37.29
C PHE A 626 56.81 5.61 -37.79
N THR A 627 55.67 5.07 -38.23
CA THR A 627 54.56 5.86 -38.78
C THR A 627 53.31 5.61 -37.95
N VAL A 628 52.71 6.68 -37.45
CA VAL A 628 51.46 6.70 -36.70
C VAL A 628 50.40 7.41 -37.54
N LEU A 629 49.25 6.77 -37.67
CA LEU A 629 48.08 7.28 -38.36
C LEU A 629 46.99 7.54 -37.33
N PHE A 630 46.47 8.76 -37.29
CA PHE A 630 45.31 9.12 -36.47
C PHE A 630 44.13 9.53 -37.36
N PRO A 631 42.88 9.16 -37.03
CA PRO A 631 41.71 9.62 -37.76
C PRO A 631 41.49 11.12 -37.56
N ALA A 632 41.31 11.87 -38.65
CA ALA A 632 41.01 13.30 -38.61
C ALA A 632 39.52 13.49 -38.25
N GLN A 633 39.18 13.43 -36.96
CA GLN A 633 37.81 13.68 -36.50
C GLN A 633 37.49 15.19 -36.52
N SER A 634 36.32 15.54 -37.08
CA SER A 634 35.83 16.92 -37.21
C SER A 634 35.50 17.56 -35.86
N ILE A 635 36.07 18.74 -35.58
CA ILE A 635 35.93 19.53 -34.35
C ILE A 635 34.52 20.18 -34.21
N SER A 636 33.57 19.86 -35.10
CA SER A 636 32.27 20.55 -35.18
C SER A 636 31.23 20.18 -34.10
N GLN A 637 31.56 19.37 -33.09
CA GLN A 637 30.62 18.97 -32.03
C GLN A 637 31.15 19.16 -30.60
N TYR A 638 31.84 20.27 -30.33
CA TYR A 638 32.22 20.63 -28.96
C TYR A 638 31.89 22.09 -28.64
N HIS A 639 30.94 22.29 -27.71
CA HIS A 639 30.65 23.58 -27.08
C HIS A 639 31.36 23.65 -25.72
N PRO A 640 32.35 24.53 -25.54
CA PRO A 640 32.99 24.72 -24.25
C PRO A 640 32.13 25.62 -23.36
N THR A 641 31.62 25.06 -22.27
CA THR A 641 31.14 25.85 -21.14
C THR A 641 32.35 26.40 -20.39
N VAL A 642 32.56 27.71 -20.56
CA VAL A 642 33.58 28.47 -19.84
C VAL A 642 33.30 28.43 -18.35
N VAL A 643 34.22 27.88 -17.56
CA VAL A 643 34.40 28.24 -16.16
C VAL A 643 35.82 28.76 -16.01
N THR A 644 35.94 30.09 -16.09
CA THR A 644 37.08 30.88 -15.65
C THR A 644 37.17 30.85 -14.13
N LEU A 645 38.32 30.47 -13.59
CA LEU A 645 38.85 30.98 -12.32
C LEU A 645 40.38 31.13 -12.44
N PRO A 646 40.98 32.05 -11.66
CA PRO A 646 42.04 32.95 -12.12
C PRO A 646 43.44 32.40 -11.88
N SER A 647 44.36 32.85 -12.72
CA SER A 647 45.79 32.86 -12.50
C SER A 647 46.16 33.86 -11.41
N GLU A 648 46.85 33.39 -10.36
CA GLU A 648 47.80 34.21 -9.61
C GLU A 648 49.09 33.38 -9.39
N GLU A 649 50.16 33.89 -10.00
CA GLU A 649 51.54 33.64 -9.61
C GLU A 649 51.76 34.14 -8.17
N ALA A 650 52.56 33.43 -7.38
CA ALA A 650 53.79 33.96 -6.80
C ALA A 650 54.35 33.05 -5.70
N GLU A 651 55.66 32.83 -5.81
CA GLU A 651 56.62 32.63 -4.73
C GLU A 651 56.31 33.43 -3.46
N VAL A 652 56.53 32.85 -2.28
CA VAL A 652 57.33 33.40 -1.15
C VAL A 652 57.61 32.21 -0.21
N SER A 653 58.82 31.65 -0.19
CA SER A 653 59.95 31.97 0.69
C SER A 653 59.69 31.92 2.21
N THR A 654 60.31 30.90 2.81
CA THR A 654 60.89 30.79 4.16
C THR A 654 60.89 32.01 5.10
N THR A 655 60.43 31.79 6.34
CA THR A 655 60.98 32.36 7.59
C THR A 655 60.61 31.39 8.71
N LEU A 656 61.49 30.44 9.07
CA LEU A 656 62.42 30.52 10.21
C LEU A 656 61.75 31.00 11.51
N ILE A 657 61.42 30.05 12.37
CA ILE A 657 61.57 30.20 13.82
C ILE A 657 62.32 28.95 14.28
N GLU A 658 63.58 29.16 14.63
CA GLU A 658 64.40 28.24 15.42
C GLU A 658 63.79 28.11 16.82
N THR A 659 63.75 26.89 17.35
CA THR A 659 63.63 26.67 18.78
C THR A 659 64.68 25.67 19.23
N ASP A 660 65.62 26.18 20.02
CA ASP A 660 66.62 25.45 20.77
C ASP A 660 66.00 24.35 21.65
N PHE A 661 66.67 23.20 21.68
CA PHE A 661 66.43 22.14 22.66
C PHE A 661 67.01 22.50 24.03
N PRO A 662 66.28 22.16 25.11
CA PRO A 662 66.91 21.61 26.31
C PRO A 662 66.50 20.15 26.49
N ILE A 663 67.52 19.32 26.68
CA ILE A 663 67.44 17.91 27.10
C ILE A 663 66.92 17.86 28.55
N GLY A 664 66.00 16.94 28.85
CA GLY A 664 65.57 16.65 30.21
C GLY A 664 64.72 15.38 30.27
N GLU A 665 65.18 14.43 31.07
CA GLU A 665 64.65 13.09 31.30
C GLU A 665 63.26 13.04 31.98
N GLU A 666 62.63 11.87 31.81
CA GLU A 666 61.68 11.20 32.73
C GLU A 666 60.24 11.71 32.91
N GLU A 667 59.33 10.75 32.64
CA GLU A 667 58.10 10.38 33.35
C GLU A 667 57.16 11.46 33.94
N THR A 668 55.91 11.38 33.45
CA THR A 668 54.59 11.68 34.06
C THR A 668 53.82 12.92 33.55
N ARG A 669 52.54 12.66 33.22
CA ARG A 669 51.40 13.57 32.87
C ARG A 669 51.35 13.96 31.37
N ASP A 670 50.23 13.91 30.65
CA ASP A 670 48.98 14.62 30.95
C ASP A 670 47.77 14.08 30.14
N ALA A 671 46.56 14.23 30.69
CA ALA A 671 45.32 13.61 30.23
C ALA A 671 44.58 14.36 29.09
N ASP A 672 45.27 15.13 28.26
CA ASP A 672 44.63 16.11 27.33
C ASP A 672 45.11 16.07 25.85
N ARG A 673 45.95 15.10 25.45
CA ARG A 673 46.36 14.94 24.03
C ARG A 673 45.36 14.06 23.25
N PRO A 674 44.96 14.43 22.01
CA PRO A 674 44.10 13.59 21.18
C PRO A 674 44.72 12.20 20.93
N THR A 675 43.87 11.18 20.89
CA THR A 675 44.31 9.79 20.70
C THR A 675 44.16 9.36 19.24
N ILE A 676 45.21 8.84 18.64
CA ILE A 676 45.21 8.31 17.27
C ILE A 676 45.49 6.81 17.29
N LEU A 677 44.73 6.02 16.54
CA LEU A 677 44.98 4.59 16.35
C LEU A 677 45.56 4.32 14.97
N VAL A 678 46.74 3.70 14.90
CA VAL A 678 47.40 3.28 13.65
C VAL A 678 47.25 1.76 13.47
N ILE A 679 46.72 1.34 12.33
CA ILE A 679 46.49 -0.07 11.98
C ILE A 679 47.21 -0.34 10.65
N ASP A 680 48.29 -1.11 10.67
CA ASP A 680 49.03 -1.52 9.46
C ASP A 680 49.71 -2.84 9.81
N ASP A 681 49.82 -3.82 8.90
CA ASP A 681 50.44 -5.12 9.21
C ASP A 681 51.98 -5.06 9.11
N ASN A 682 52.52 -4.08 8.38
CA ASN A 682 53.95 -3.84 8.27
C ASN A 682 54.48 -3.07 9.50
N ALA A 683 55.38 -3.72 10.24
CA ALA A 683 55.97 -3.14 11.46
C ALA A 683 56.78 -1.86 11.20
N ASP A 684 57.47 -1.76 10.08
CA ASP A 684 58.31 -0.61 9.74
C ASP A 684 57.46 0.60 9.37
N ILE A 685 56.39 0.42 8.59
CA ILE A 685 55.44 1.50 8.30
C ILE A 685 54.69 1.92 9.56
N ARG A 686 54.19 0.97 10.37
CA ARG A 686 53.55 1.29 11.67
C ARG A 686 54.47 2.13 12.54
N ASN A 687 55.73 1.72 12.69
CA ASN A 687 56.70 2.42 13.52
C ASN A 687 57.05 3.81 12.95
N TYR A 688 57.18 3.93 11.64
CA TYR A 688 57.42 5.21 10.97
C TYR A 688 56.26 6.20 11.21
N VAL A 689 55.02 5.77 10.97
CA VAL A 689 53.82 6.59 11.20
C VAL A 689 53.66 6.93 12.68
N LYS A 690 53.94 5.98 13.58
CA LYS A 690 53.92 6.21 15.03
C LYS A 690 54.94 7.26 15.44
N THR A 691 56.17 7.19 14.93
CA THR A 691 57.23 8.17 15.21
C THR A 691 56.85 9.55 14.70
N LEU A 692 56.28 9.64 13.49
CA LEU A 692 55.79 10.89 12.91
C LEU A 692 54.68 11.55 13.75
N LEU A 693 53.85 10.76 14.43
CA LEU A 693 52.70 11.25 15.20
C LEU A 693 52.96 11.42 16.71
N ALA A 694 54.03 10.84 17.24
CA ALA A 694 54.30 10.75 18.68
C ALA A 694 54.57 12.11 19.34
N GLU A 695 55.03 13.11 18.59
CA GLU A 695 55.30 14.45 19.12
C GLU A 695 54.01 15.18 19.54
N GLU A 696 52.96 15.10 18.71
CA GLU A 696 51.70 15.85 18.89
C GLU A 696 50.54 15.02 19.50
N TYR A 697 50.58 13.68 19.42
CA TYR A 697 49.42 12.82 19.71
C TYR A 697 49.73 11.63 20.63
N HIS A 698 48.69 11.11 21.30
CA HIS A 698 48.77 9.81 21.96
C HIS A 698 48.49 8.70 20.93
N VAL A 699 49.51 7.93 20.56
CA VAL A 699 49.41 6.93 19.49
C VAL A 699 49.20 5.52 20.04
N LEU A 700 48.07 4.92 19.70
CA LEU A 700 47.81 3.49 19.81
C LEU A 700 48.16 2.81 18.48
N ASP A 701 48.72 1.61 18.52
CA ASP A 701 49.02 0.84 17.32
C ASP A 701 48.45 -0.58 17.38
N ALA A 702 48.07 -1.12 16.22
CA ALA A 702 47.56 -2.47 16.05
C ALA A 702 48.16 -3.12 14.78
N PRO A 703 48.64 -4.38 14.87
CA PRO A 703 49.21 -5.08 13.72
C PRO A 703 48.15 -5.69 12.79
N GLU A 704 46.88 -5.69 13.19
CA GLU A 704 45.79 -6.32 12.44
C GLU A 704 44.46 -5.59 12.70
N ALA A 705 43.55 -5.65 11.71
CA ALA A 705 42.24 -5.02 11.77
C ALA A 705 41.40 -5.47 12.98
N ALA A 706 41.39 -6.77 13.30
CA ALA A 706 40.60 -7.30 14.41
C ALA A 706 41.02 -6.71 15.78
N THR A 707 42.33 -6.59 15.99
CA THR A 707 42.89 -5.94 17.18
C THR A 707 42.63 -4.44 17.16
N GLY A 708 42.74 -3.79 16.00
CA GLY A 708 42.40 -2.38 15.82
C GLY A 708 40.95 -2.04 16.17
N ILE A 709 39.98 -2.82 15.69
CA ILE A 709 38.55 -2.64 16.01
C ILE A 709 38.30 -2.77 17.52
N ARG A 710 38.92 -3.77 18.16
CA ARG A 710 38.79 -3.96 19.62
C ARG A 710 39.37 -2.79 20.41
N LEU A 711 40.51 -2.23 19.98
CA LEU A 711 41.09 -1.03 20.59
C LEU A 711 40.21 0.20 20.34
N ALA A 712 39.65 0.34 19.14
CA ALA A 712 38.74 1.43 18.81
C ALA A 712 37.47 1.41 19.67
N MET A 713 36.87 0.23 19.91
CA MET A 713 35.71 0.09 20.80
C MET A 713 36.06 0.40 22.27
N LYS A 714 37.25 -0.01 22.72
CA LYS A 714 37.67 0.14 24.12
C LYS A 714 38.08 1.58 24.46
N TYR A 715 38.83 2.23 23.57
CA TYR A 715 39.48 3.52 23.85
C TYR A 715 38.85 4.71 23.11
N VAL A 716 38.05 4.47 22.06
CA VAL A 716 37.37 5.50 21.27
C VAL A 716 38.33 6.62 20.81
N PRO A 717 39.32 6.30 19.96
CA PRO A 717 40.29 7.29 19.48
C PRO A 717 39.63 8.44 18.71
N ASP A 718 40.32 9.57 18.61
CA ASP A 718 39.88 10.75 17.87
C ASP A 718 40.06 10.61 16.35
N VAL A 719 41.05 9.83 15.89
CA VAL A 719 41.27 9.46 14.47
C VAL A 719 41.85 8.05 14.36
N ILE A 720 41.49 7.32 13.30
CA ILE A 720 42.10 6.03 12.94
C ILE A 720 42.83 6.18 11.60
N VAL A 721 44.08 5.73 11.52
CA VAL A 721 44.86 5.62 10.29
C VAL A 721 45.06 4.14 10.00
N SER A 722 44.53 3.63 8.89
CA SER A 722 44.55 2.20 8.58
C SER A 722 45.14 1.94 7.19
N ASP A 723 45.97 0.90 7.05
CA ASP A 723 46.32 0.37 5.74
C ASP A 723 45.11 -0.33 5.09
N VAL A 724 45.07 -0.36 3.77
CA VAL A 724 44.03 -1.06 3.00
C VAL A 724 44.36 -2.54 2.86
N MET A 725 45.62 -2.89 2.60
CA MET A 725 46.03 -4.26 2.29
C MET A 725 46.55 -4.98 3.53
N MET A 726 45.64 -5.42 4.41
CA MET A 726 46.01 -6.18 5.61
C MET A 726 45.55 -7.66 5.52
N PRO A 727 46.32 -8.62 6.07
CA PRO A 727 45.92 -10.02 6.14
C PRO A 727 44.64 -10.24 6.96
N GLY A 728 43.82 -11.18 6.52
CA GLY A 728 42.58 -11.57 7.19
C GLY A 728 41.41 -10.63 6.92
N MET A 729 41.47 -9.40 7.41
CA MET A 729 40.45 -8.37 7.16
C MET A 729 41.12 -7.13 6.59
N ASP A 730 40.72 -6.77 5.38
CA ASP A 730 41.23 -5.58 4.69
C ASP A 730 40.77 -4.28 5.37
N GLY A 731 41.46 -3.18 5.07
CA GLY A 731 41.19 -1.87 5.67
C GLY A 731 39.84 -1.28 5.30
N VAL A 732 39.25 -1.66 4.16
CA VAL A 732 37.94 -1.17 3.72
C VAL A 732 36.83 -1.83 4.53
N GLU A 733 36.90 -3.15 4.72
CA GLU A 733 36.01 -3.90 5.58
C GLU A 733 36.19 -3.51 7.06
N CYS A 734 37.43 -3.26 7.49
CA CYS A 734 37.72 -2.69 8.82
C CYS A 734 37.00 -1.34 9.02
N CYS A 735 37.14 -0.42 8.06
CA CYS A 735 36.45 0.87 8.07
C CYS A 735 34.94 0.70 8.10
N ARG A 736 34.38 -0.16 7.24
CA ARG A 736 32.93 -0.42 7.20
C ARG A 736 32.40 -0.92 8.54
N ARG A 737 33.11 -1.84 9.20
CA ARG A 737 32.73 -2.34 10.54
C ARG A 737 32.79 -1.25 11.59
N LEU A 738 33.86 -0.45 11.60
CA LEU A 738 33.98 0.69 12.50
C LEU A 738 32.83 1.69 12.31
N LYS A 739 32.41 1.93 11.06
CA LYS A 739 31.30 2.83 10.69
C LYS A 739 29.91 2.26 10.97
N THR A 740 29.76 0.94 11.02
CA THR A 740 28.47 0.27 11.32
C THR A 740 28.21 0.14 12.83
N GLU A 741 29.28 0.06 13.64
CA GLU A 741 29.16 -0.16 15.07
C GLU A 741 28.84 1.14 15.83
N LEU A 742 27.82 1.10 16.68
CA LEU A 742 27.30 2.25 17.44
C LEU A 742 28.38 2.97 18.27
N GLN A 743 29.36 2.22 18.75
CA GLN A 743 30.41 2.73 19.64
C GLN A 743 31.54 3.44 18.89
N THR A 744 31.74 3.14 17.61
CA THR A 744 32.91 3.60 16.82
C THR A 744 32.53 4.38 15.57
N CYS A 745 31.26 4.38 15.16
CA CYS A 745 30.82 4.93 13.88
C CYS A 745 31.16 6.39 13.67
N HIS A 746 31.11 7.16 14.76
CA HIS A 746 31.47 8.55 14.75
C HIS A 746 32.97 8.78 14.45
N ILE A 747 33.89 7.86 14.72
CA ILE A 747 35.35 8.11 14.65
C ILE A 747 35.80 8.29 13.18
N PRO A 748 36.57 9.34 12.84
CA PRO A 748 37.09 9.52 11.49
C PRO A 748 38.22 8.52 11.14
N VAL A 749 38.21 8.01 9.91
CA VAL A 749 39.13 6.98 9.40
C VAL A 749 39.87 7.47 8.16
N ILE A 750 41.20 7.42 8.18
CA ILE A 750 42.10 7.68 7.04
C ILE A 750 42.64 6.35 6.51
N LEU A 751 42.47 6.08 5.22
CA LEU A 751 43.01 4.89 4.57
C LEU A 751 44.34 5.20 3.86
N LEU A 752 45.38 4.43 4.17
CA LEU A 752 46.67 4.38 3.47
C LEU A 752 46.68 3.20 2.51
N THR A 753 47.26 3.35 1.31
CA THR A 753 47.21 2.27 0.31
C THR A 753 48.21 2.44 -0.81
N ALA A 754 48.67 1.32 -1.36
CA ALA A 754 49.54 1.31 -2.52
C ALA A 754 48.79 1.48 -3.85
N CYS A 755 47.46 1.48 -3.93
CA CYS A 755 46.74 1.50 -5.21
C CYS A 755 46.29 2.90 -5.63
N SER A 756 46.44 3.26 -6.90
CA SER A 756 46.10 4.58 -7.44
C SER A 756 44.87 4.57 -8.37
N LEU A 757 44.13 3.47 -8.41
CA LEU A 757 42.92 3.34 -9.23
C LEU A 757 41.72 4.03 -8.55
N ASP A 758 41.00 4.87 -9.30
CA ASP A 758 39.84 5.61 -8.80
C ASP A 758 38.73 4.68 -8.30
N GLU A 759 38.57 3.48 -8.88
CA GLU A 759 37.64 2.44 -8.42
C GLU A 759 37.85 2.07 -6.93
N GLN A 760 39.10 1.95 -6.48
CA GLN A 760 39.39 1.61 -5.08
C GLN A 760 39.29 2.81 -4.14
N ARG A 761 39.51 4.04 -4.65
CA ARG A 761 39.22 5.28 -3.90
C ARG A 761 37.72 5.41 -3.66
N ILE A 762 36.92 5.15 -4.69
CA ILE A 762 35.46 5.09 -4.61
C ILE A 762 35.01 4.03 -3.61
N GLN A 763 35.59 2.82 -3.64
CA GLN A 763 35.28 1.79 -2.63
C GLN A 763 35.66 2.20 -1.21
N GLY A 764 36.80 2.87 -1.02
CA GLY A 764 37.22 3.40 0.28
C GLY A 764 36.25 4.44 0.85
N TYR A 765 35.83 5.41 0.02
CA TYR A 765 34.82 6.41 0.42
C TYR A 765 33.43 5.80 0.63
N ASN A 766 33.01 4.86 -0.22
CA ASN A 766 31.76 4.11 -0.04
C ASN A 766 31.76 3.25 1.23
N GLY A 767 32.94 2.79 1.67
CA GLY A 767 33.14 2.13 2.96
C GLY A 767 33.08 3.06 4.17
N GLY A 768 32.88 4.37 3.94
CA GLY A 768 32.71 5.39 4.97
C GLY A 768 34.00 6.06 5.44
N ALA A 769 35.14 5.88 4.75
CA ALA A 769 36.39 6.54 5.11
C ALA A 769 36.32 8.05 4.88
N ASP A 770 36.93 8.82 5.79
CA ASP A 770 36.90 10.29 5.78
C ASP A 770 38.04 10.89 4.94
N SER A 771 39.12 10.14 4.73
CA SER A 771 40.24 10.55 3.88
C SER A 771 41.01 9.36 3.31
N TYR A 772 41.68 9.56 2.17
CA TYR A 772 42.46 8.54 1.47
C TYR A 772 43.81 9.09 1.02
N ILE A 773 44.90 8.35 1.27
CA ILE A 773 46.29 8.76 0.95
C ILE A 773 47.05 7.59 0.30
N SER A 774 47.66 7.85 -0.87
CA SER A 774 48.43 6.86 -1.63
C SER A 774 49.89 6.74 -1.16
N LYS A 775 50.41 5.51 -1.08
CA LYS A 775 51.83 5.16 -0.84
C LYS A 775 52.60 5.20 -2.18
N PRO A 776 53.79 5.85 -2.27
CA PRO A 776 54.46 6.60 -1.20
C PRO A 776 53.76 7.91 -0.87
N PHE A 777 53.54 8.16 0.43
CA PHE A 777 52.83 9.33 0.91
C PHE A 777 53.78 10.39 1.44
N ASN A 778 53.36 11.65 1.32
CA ASN A 778 54.04 12.79 1.93
C ASN A 778 53.61 12.91 3.41
N SER A 779 54.58 12.98 4.32
CA SER A 779 54.36 13.08 5.78
C SER A 779 53.60 14.34 6.20
N GLN A 780 53.90 15.50 5.61
CA GLN A 780 53.21 16.76 5.91
C GLN A 780 51.73 16.72 5.50
N LEU A 781 51.43 16.06 4.38
CA LEU A 781 50.05 15.87 3.93
C LEU A 781 49.26 15.00 4.93
N LEU A 782 49.85 13.92 5.45
CA LEU A 782 49.21 13.06 6.45
C LEU A 782 48.90 13.83 7.75
N LEU A 783 49.87 14.58 8.27
CA LEU A 783 49.70 15.40 9.48
C LEU A 783 48.62 16.46 9.31
N SER A 784 48.62 17.18 8.19
CA SER A 784 47.60 18.19 7.89
C SER A 784 46.19 17.61 7.85
N ARG A 785 46.02 16.43 7.25
CA ARG A 785 44.71 15.74 7.20
C ARG A 785 44.22 15.32 8.59
N ILE A 786 45.12 14.81 9.43
CA ILE A 786 44.81 14.41 10.80
C ILE A 786 44.35 15.62 11.63
N ARG A 787 45.10 16.74 11.61
CA ARG A 787 44.73 17.97 12.31
C ARG A 787 43.35 18.47 11.91
N ASN A 788 43.10 18.57 10.60
CA ASN A 788 41.81 19.05 10.08
C ASN A 788 40.62 18.19 10.52
N LEU A 789 40.77 16.85 10.57
CA LEU A 789 39.71 15.95 11.03
C LEU A 789 39.43 16.10 12.52
N ILE A 790 40.46 16.29 13.35
CA ILE A 790 40.31 16.52 14.79
C ILE A 790 39.65 17.88 15.05
N ASP A 791 40.10 18.94 14.38
CA ASP A 791 39.59 20.30 14.59
C ASP A 791 38.15 20.45 14.10
N SER A 792 37.81 19.89 12.94
CA SER A 792 36.43 19.88 12.43
C SER A 792 35.47 19.23 13.43
N ARG A 793 35.93 18.17 14.11
CA ARG A 793 35.15 17.45 15.12
C ARG A 793 35.05 18.21 16.45
N ARG A 794 36.10 18.93 16.86
CA ARG A 794 36.05 19.83 18.02
C ARG A 794 35.07 20.99 17.80
N GLN A 795 35.05 21.58 16.61
CA GLN A 795 34.10 22.63 16.24
C GLN A 795 32.65 22.14 16.25
N LEU A 796 32.39 20.96 15.66
CA LEU A 796 31.08 20.29 15.75
C LEU A 796 30.63 20.08 17.21
N ARG A 797 31.54 19.64 18.10
CA ARG A 797 31.25 19.43 19.53
C ARG A 797 30.91 20.74 20.27
N GLN A 798 31.52 21.87 19.92
CA GLN A 798 31.20 23.18 20.53
C GLN A 798 29.84 23.71 20.06
N PHE A 799 29.48 23.49 18.79
CA PHE A 799 28.21 23.95 18.22
C PHE A 799 26.97 23.25 18.80
N PHE A 800 27.07 21.99 19.25
CA PHE A 800 25.96 21.26 19.89
C PHE A 800 25.79 21.54 21.40
N GLY A 801 26.70 22.30 22.02
CA GLY A 801 26.65 22.63 23.45
C GLY A 801 25.75 23.81 23.81
N ASP A 802 25.50 24.72 22.87
CA ASP A 802 24.60 25.85 23.07
C ASP A 802 23.20 25.52 22.56
N ASN A 803 22.28 25.39 23.52
CA ASN A 803 20.86 25.12 23.30
C ASN A 803 20.23 26.09 22.29
N GLN A 804 20.10 25.69 21.01
CA GLN A 804 18.90 25.86 20.18
C GLN A 804 19.13 25.32 18.75
N THR A 805 18.18 24.49 18.30
CA THR A 805 17.96 24.09 16.88
C THR A 805 18.82 22.93 16.35
N LEU A 806 18.42 21.70 16.70
CA LEU A 806 18.82 20.47 16.01
C LEU A 806 18.14 20.38 14.63
N ALA A 807 18.62 21.15 13.66
CA ALA A 807 18.21 21.00 12.27
C ALA A 807 19.30 21.51 11.32
N LYS A 808 20.28 20.62 11.04
CA LYS A 808 20.96 20.39 9.76
C LYS A 808 22.42 19.99 9.98
N GLU A 809 22.70 18.75 9.57
CA GLU A 809 23.95 18.17 9.04
C GLU A 809 24.37 16.86 9.72
N ASN A 810 25.14 16.07 8.95
CA ASN A 810 25.25 14.61 8.89
C ASN A 810 25.54 13.88 10.23
N ILE A 811 24.58 13.89 11.14
CA ILE A 811 24.49 12.96 12.26
C ILE A 811 23.98 11.63 11.68
N CYS A 812 24.75 10.55 11.87
CA CYS A 812 24.34 9.18 11.52
C CYS A 812 22.93 8.92 12.05
N ASP A 813 22.03 8.38 11.23
CA ASP A 813 20.62 8.16 11.60
C ASP A 813 20.49 7.37 12.91
N ILE A 814 21.48 6.50 13.18
CA ILE A 814 21.59 5.73 14.41
C ILE A 814 21.75 6.63 15.67
N ASP A 815 22.45 7.75 15.58
CA ASP A 815 22.62 8.69 16.69
C ASP A 815 21.38 9.58 16.89
N LYS A 816 20.64 9.90 15.82
CA LYS A 816 19.32 10.53 15.94
C LYS A 816 18.32 9.61 16.62
N ASP A 817 18.28 8.34 16.20
CA ASP A 817 17.44 7.31 16.82
C ASP A 817 17.81 7.10 18.28
N PHE A 818 19.11 7.13 18.62
CA PHE A 818 19.56 7.03 20.00
C PHE A 818 19.05 8.19 20.86
N VAL A 819 19.19 9.44 20.39
CA VAL A 819 18.71 10.63 21.12
C VAL A 819 17.17 10.66 21.18
N SER A 820 16.49 10.28 20.10
CA SER A 820 15.03 10.18 20.04
C SER A 820 14.50 9.14 21.04
N ARG A 821 15.10 7.94 21.05
CA ARG A 821 14.74 6.86 21.97
C ARG A 821 15.01 7.23 23.42
N PHE A 822 16.10 7.95 23.71
CA PHE A 822 16.33 8.51 25.04
C PHE A 822 15.23 9.50 25.43
N LYS A 823 14.84 10.42 24.53
CA LYS A 823 13.75 11.38 24.79
C LYS A 823 12.42 10.67 25.06
N SER A 824 12.04 9.69 24.24
CA SER A 824 10.80 8.93 24.44
C SER A 824 10.78 8.17 25.75
N LEU A 825 11.91 7.53 26.11
CA LEU A 825 12.03 6.82 27.38
C LEU A 825 11.92 7.77 28.58
N VAL A 826 12.57 8.93 28.48
CA VAL A 826 12.42 10.00 29.46
C VAL A 826 10.97 10.44 29.54
N GLU A 827 10.25 10.58 28.42
CA GLU A 827 8.85 11.00 28.42
C GLU A 827 7.88 9.96 29.02
N GLU A 828 8.10 8.69 28.74
CA GLU A 828 7.27 7.59 29.25
C GLU A 828 7.37 7.48 30.79
N LYS A 829 8.60 7.61 31.31
CA LYS A 829 8.89 7.41 32.73
C LYS A 829 9.04 8.72 33.52
N MET A 830 8.76 9.88 32.90
CA MET A 830 9.01 11.18 33.55
C MET A 830 8.24 11.38 34.86
N ARG A 831 7.06 10.75 34.99
CA ARG A 831 6.17 10.83 36.16
C ARG A 831 6.76 10.20 37.43
N ASP A 832 7.70 9.26 37.29
CA ASP A 832 8.27 8.52 38.41
C ASP A 832 9.33 9.36 39.15
N PRO A 833 9.11 9.78 40.42
CA PRO A 833 10.08 10.57 41.16
C PRO A 833 11.42 9.86 41.42
N GLU A 834 11.45 8.52 41.39
CA GLU A 834 12.62 7.69 41.70
C GLU A 834 13.49 7.32 40.48
N LEU A 835 13.11 7.76 39.27
CA LEU A 835 13.84 7.49 38.02
C LEU A 835 15.30 7.98 38.08
N ASN A 836 16.26 7.06 37.92
CA ASN A 836 17.70 7.35 37.95
C ASN A 836 18.43 6.95 36.64
N VAL A 837 19.69 7.39 36.49
CA VAL A 837 20.52 7.14 35.28
C VAL A 837 20.82 5.65 35.05
N GLU A 838 20.82 4.85 36.11
CA GLU A 838 21.11 3.42 36.00
C GLU A 838 19.94 2.67 35.36
N ASP A 839 18.71 3.06 35.70
CA ASP A 839 17.49 2.53 35.07
C ASP A 839 17.39 2.96 33.61
N LEU A 840 17.69 4.23 33.30
CA LEU A 840 17.78 4.72 31.91
C LEU A 840 18.88 3.99 31.12
N GLY A 841 20.01 3.65 31.75
CA GLY A 841 21.08 2.85 31.14
C GLY A 841 20.62 1.44 30.79
N LYS A 842 19.97 0.75 31.73
CA LYS A 842 19.43 -0.61 31.52
C LYS A 842 18.43 -0.65 30.38
N ASP A 843 17.48 0.28 30.35
CA ASP A 843 16.44 0.35 29.32
C ASP A 843 17.01 0.69 27.92
N MET A 844 18.15 1.39 27.87
CA MET A 844 18.88 1.68 26.64
C MET A 844 19.91 0.60 26.26
N GLY A 845 20.12 -0.43 27.09
CA GLY A 845 21.10 -1.49 26.86
C GLY A 845 22.57 -1.04 27.03
N LEU A 846 22.83 0.03 27.78
CA LEU A 846 24.16 0.59 28.01
C LEU A 846 24.49 0.61 29.51
N SER A 847 25.77 0.40 29.86
CA SER A 847 26.20 0.67 31.23
C SER A 847 26.11 2.17 31.55
N ARG A 848 25.97 2.51 32.84
CA ARG A 848 25.90 3.91 33.32
C ARG A 848 27.02 4.79 32.76
N VAL A 849 28.25 4.28 32.68
CA VAL A 849 29.42 5.04 32.19
C VAL A 849 29.36 5.21 30.67
N GLN A 850 28.90 4.20 29.93
CA GLN A 850 28.74 4.28 28.48
C GLN A 850 27.62 5.24 28.08
N LEU A 851 26.46 5.17 28.75
CA LEU A 851 25.37 6.11 28.55
C LEU A 851 25.83 7.55 28.81
N TYR A 852 26.57 7.76 29.90
CA TYR A 852 27.11 9.07 30.25
C TYR A 852 28.10 9.60 29.20
N ARG A 853 29.11 8.81 28.80
CA ARG A 853 30.10 9.22 27.79
C ARG A 853 29.45 9.50 26.44
N LYS A 854 28.49 8.66 26.04
CA LYS A 854 27.78 8.81 24.77
C LYS A 854 26.88 10.05 24.75
N LEU A 855 26.04 10.26 25.77
CA LEU A 855 25.20 11.46 25.86
C LEU A 855 26.04 12.73 26.02
N LYS A 856 27.15 12.70 26.77
CA LYS A 856 28.06 13.84 26.88
C LYS A 856 28.75 14.16 25.55
N SER A 857 29.19 13.13 24.81
CA SER A 857 29.79 13.30 23.47
C SER A 857 28.80 13.87 22.45
N LEU A 858 27.52 13.51 22.55
CA LEU A 858 26.48 13.91 21.60
C LEU A 858 25.76 15.23 21.95
N THR A 859 25.61 15.54 23.24
CA THR A 859 24.72 16.63 23.72
C THR A 859 25.38 17.60 24.68
N ASN A 860 26.64 17.38 25.09
CA ASN A 860 27.37 18.10 26.14
C ASN A 860 26.75 18.11 27.55
N TYR A 861 25.51 17.65 27.72
CA TYR A 861 24.84 17.58 29.02
C TYR A 861 24.97 16.21 29.68
N ALA A 862 24.96 16.22 31.01
CA ALA A 862 24.81 14.99 31.78
C ALA A 862 23.37 14.44 31.68
N PRO A 863 23.16 13.11 31.70
CA PRO A 863 21.83 12.52 31.58
C PRO A 863 20.80 13.04 32.60
N ASN A 864 21.23 13.29 33.84
CA ASN A 864 20.38 13.85 34.91
C ASN A 864 19.92 15.28 34.63
N GLU A 865 20.74 16.07 33.95
CA GLU A 865 20.42 17.45 33.60
C GLU A 865 19.39 17.49 32.47
N LEU A 866 19.52 16.61 31.48
CA LEU A 866 18.54 16.44 30.41
C LEU A 866 17.17 15.98 30.93
N LEU A 867 17.13 15.02 31.86
CA LEU A 867 15.88 14.57 32.49
C LEU A 867 15.17 15.73 33.22
N ARG A 868 15.92 16.55 33.95
CA ARG A 868 15.38 17.72 34.65
C ARG A 868 14.78 18.74 33.68
N GLN A 869 15.48 19.06 32.60
CA GLN A 869 14.99 19.99 31.58
C GLN A 869 13.72 19.48 30.90
N ALA A 870 13.64 18.17 30.63
CA ALA A 870 12.45 17.56 30.02
C ALA A 870 11.20 17.69 30.92
N ARG A 871 11.33 17.38 32.23
CA ARG A 871 10.23 17.53 33.21
C ARG A 871 9.71 18.97 33.30
N LEU A 872 10.63 19.94 33.35
CA LEU A 872 10.28 21.37 33.42
C LEU A 872 9.56 21.86 32.16
N LYS A 873 9.98 21.43 30.96
CA LYS A 873 9.28 21.76 29.71
C LYS A 873 7.87 21.18 29.67
N LYS A 874 7.68 19.94 30.11
CA LYS A 874 6.33 19.34 30.19
C LYS A 874 5.46 20.09 31.20
N ALA A 875 6.02 20.53 32.32
CA ALA A 875 5.30 21.30 33.31
C ALA A 875 4.79 22.63 32.74
N THR A 876 5.58 23.32 31.91
CA THR A 876 5.12 24.53 31.19
C THR A 876 3.94 24.25 30.27
N SER A 877 3.96 23.11 29.55
CA SER A 877 2.82 22.70 28.73
C SER A 877 1.56 22.46 29.56
N LEU A 878 1.68 21.80 30.72
CA LEU A 878 0.54 21.52 31.59
C LEU A 878 -0.01 22.79 32.23
N LEU A 879 0.86 23.70 32.69
CA LEU A 879 0.46 25.03 33.17
C LEU A 879 -0.32 25.82 32.10
N ALA A 880 -0.02 25.60 30.82
CA ALA A 880 -0.72 26.26 29.72
C ALA A 880 -2.04 25.56 29.33
N SER A 881 -2.21 24.26 29.58
CA SER A 881 -3.34 23.49 29.03
C SER A 881 -4.32 22.91 30.05
N SER A 882 -3.99 22.87 31.35
CA SER A 882 -4.86 22.28 32.38
C SER A 882 -5.27 23.29 33.45
N GLU A 883 -6.37 23.01 34.16
CA GLU A 883 -6.82 23.77 35.35
C GLU A 883 -6.18 23.27 36.66
N MET A 884 -5.14 22.44 36.55
CA MET A 884 -4.45 21.85 37.72
C MET A 884 -3.68 22.92 38.49
N THR A 885 -3.60 22.74 39.81
CA THR A 885 -2.78 23.60 40.67
C THR A 885 -1.28 23.39 40.42
N VAL A 886 -0.46 24.39 40.74
CA VAL A 886 1.01 24.29 40.62
C VAL A 886 1.57 23.10 41.41
N ALA A 887 0.96 22.74 42.54
CA ALA A 887 1.36 21.60 43.34
C ALA A 887 1.04 20.26 42.64
N GLU A 888 -0.14 20.14 42.04
CA GLU A 888 -0.52 18.95 41.27
C GLU A 888 0.37 18.77 40.04
N ILE A 889 0.67 19.86 39.31
CA ILE A 889 1.56 19.80 38.14
C ILE A 889 2.99 19.38 38.53
N ALA A 890 3.48 19.80 39.69
CA ALA A 890 4.80 19.38 40.17
C ALA A 890 4.89 17.86 40.37
N TYR A 891 3.88 17.25 40.97
CA TYR A 891 3.82 15.80 41.13
C TYR A 891 3.59 15.09 39.78
N GLU A 892 2.78 15.68 38.91
CA GLU A 892 2.45 15.15 37.59
C GLU A 892 3.66 15.05 36.65
N VAL A 893 4.66 15.91 36.83
CA VAL A 893 5.92 15.85 36.07
C VAL A 893 7.05 15.16 36.83
N GLY A 894 6.74 14.46 37.93
CA GLY A 894 7.67 13.60 38.67
C GLY A 894 8.66 14.35 39.57
N PHE A 895 8.32 15.55 40.06
CA PHE A 895 9.08 16.18 41.14
C PHE A 895 8.58 15.67 42.50
N SER A 896 9.50 15.36 43.40
CA SER A 896 9.19 14.88 44.76
C SER A 896 8.61 15.95 45.69
N SER A 897 8.77 17.24 45.36
CA SER A 897 8.26 18.36 46.16
C SER A 897 7.88 19.56 45.28
N PRO A 898 6.69 20.18 45.50
CA PRO A 898 6.27 21.41 44.82
C PRO A 898 7.21 22.60 45.03
N SER A 899 7.85 22.69 46.21
CA SER A 899 8.82 23.75 46.52
C SER A 899 10.11 23.61 45.71
N TYR A 900 10.59 22.37 45.51
CA TYR A 900 11.76 22.09 44.69
C TYR A 900 11.48 22.30 43.20
N PHE A 901 10.30 21.89 42.73
CA PHE A 901 9.82 22.19 41.38
C PHE A 901 9.81 23.70 41.09
N THR A 902 9.23 24.50 41.99
CA THR A 902 9.14 25.96 41.84
C THR A 902 10.53 26.61 41.74
N LYS A 903 11.51 26.13 42.53
CA LYS A 903 12.89 26.60 42.47
C LYS A 903 13.55 26.27 41.13
N CYS A 904 13.48 25.01 40.70
CA CYS A 904 14.06 24.59 39.42
C CYS A 904 13.38 25.25 38.21
N TYR A 905 12.06 25.47 38.27
CA TYR A 905 11.32 26.17 37.22
C TYR A 905 11.77 27.63 37.11
N LYS A 906 11.92 28.32 38.25
CA LYS A 906 12.41 29.71 38.30
C LYS A 906 13.86 29.84 37.85
N GLU A 907 14.73 28.90 38.22
CA GLU A 907 16.12 28.85 37.74
C GLU A 907 16.21 28.65 36.22
N GLN A 908 15.32 27.84 35.64
CA GLN A 908 15.35 27.51 34.21
C GLN A 908 14.67 28.58 33.33
N PHE A 909 13.57 29.19 33.79
CA PHE A 909 12.74 30.09 32.97
C PHE A 909 12.72 31.54 33.47
N GLY A 910 13.39 31.86 34.58
CA GLY A 910 13.50 33.21 35.14
C GLY A 910 12.26 33.72 35.87
N GLU A 911 11.10 33.08 35.70
CA GLU A 911 9.82 33.40 36.36
C GLU A 911 9.26 32.22 37.15
N SER A 912 8.38 32.47 38.14
CA SER A 912 7.76 31.38 38.89
C SER A 912 6.54 30.79 38.14
N PRO A 913 6.22 29.50 38.33
CA PRO A 913 5.01 28.88 37.74
C PRO A 913 3.71 29.64 38.06
N THR A 914 3.62 30.25 39.24
CA THR A 914 2.46 31.02 39.68
C THR A 914 2.37 32.36 38.95
N ASP A 915 3.51 33.01 38.66
CA ASP A 915 3.55 34.24 37.87
C ASP A 915 3.16 33.98 36.42
N PHE A 916 3.61 32.86 35.85
CA PHE A 916 3.20 32.42 34.51
C PHE A 916 1.68 32.23 34.39
N LEU A 917 1.03 31.61 35.38
CA LEU A 917 -0.44 31.44 35.40
C LEU A 917 -1.20 32.76 35.57
N LYS A 918 -0.69 33.70 36.38
CA LYS A 918 -1.29 35.04 36.51
C LYS A 918 -1.28 35.82 35.21
N ARG A 919 -0.22 35.68 34.41
CA ARG A 919 -0.12 36.31 33.09
C ARG A 919 -1.11 35.71 32.07
N LYS A 920 -1.55 34.46 32.24
CA LYS A 920 -2.53 33.79 31.37
C LYS A 920 -3.98 34.21 31.68
N ASN A 921 -4.26 34.56 32.93
CA ASN A 921 -5.61 34.99 33.40
C ASN A 921 -5.84 36.51 33.33
N LEU A 922 -4.89 37.25 32.75
CA LEU A 922 -4.98 38.66 32.32
C LEU A 922 -5.04 38.68 30.78
#